data_AF-A0A3M1AIR3-F1
#
_entry.id   AF-A0A3M1AIR3-F1
#
_cell.length_a   1.000
_cell.length_b   1.000
_cell.length_c   1.000
_cell.angle_alpha   90.00
_cell.angle_beta   90.00
_cell.angle_gamma   90.00
#
_symmetry.space_group_name_H-M   'P 1'
#
loop_
_entity.id
_entity.type
_entity.pdbx_description
1 polymer ?
#
loop_
_entity_poly.entity_id
_entity_poly.type
_entity_poly.pdbx_seq_one_letter_code
_entity_poly.pdbx_strand_id
1 'polypeptide(L)'
;MKRRDFIRFGSASVLSLAVGVKFGMKPRKVMGRTVDVNLTIVGADFELVDGNTVYMWAYGDMTNGGPRVPGPILEAWEGDILRIAITNNSESEHGFAIHGTPPPIVDIGIVDPGETKIIEFEAPQAGTYMYLDPINAPVNRCMGLHGALIVLPADPDEITPYSNPTPAVKKLFSDLGDASKGFPGKGWDEKRIYPNGRTWVWIFNEIEPRWNELAEQNKYIDPKRFVDEFLPRYFTLNGESGWFIAHNLNTSPRAREGEPALIRSMMTGMGTRPPHIHGNHVYVLSKMNERGEIEVQENVIELDTWTVKPLDCIDVLLPFRRPPDVPQGLWPPKEEGFPLTYPMHPHDEIAVTAGGGMYPQGIMNDWHILEPTTADPGNDGSFSREEHIVSFSQFGCKPLRISPETPDKTTPDVFIRRQFFGDREIEMPDGNKVRFWGFEDPDDPSTKGSIPAPIVRVREGQVVHCELKVKKNTHTIHWHGIEPTCFNDGVPHNSFEVNSRYTYQWQAAQAGTFFYHCHKNTVLHFQMGMSGLLVVDPPEGPGRLCTGGPKYDVEALWAIADVDPRFRELPGGHDAGMCGEDVGFDKFDPKYFMINGVPHPLTREDNKVVIKANPDQSILFRLLNSTFSVLYIKFPFDVLFVERDGRPLYPSPSNHGYSHPFIIPAGQPIEMETAQRASVWVENLPEGTYKVVVEFRHLIRPNQILGVAETKVIVGERAKEEKDKPRADVILVTVASFKSKKKEWKIEGKTSFPGPDNQVTIHVGETLKGPVLGTVNVKKSGKWKLKLKNSYIVPDKSRAISLESSKGGKSLGVGLEIDGVTRENAEDVITVTKAEFRKSKNEWRIDGTATRADNNTITIYLGTKIGGHILATVNVDKSGAWSFRLRNSNILPDKSNSISLQSSHGAQLLAVPITQR
;
A
#
# COMPACT_ATOMS: atom_id res chain seq x y z
N MET A 1 57.62 -3.43 -1.35
CA MET A 1 57.35 -2.52 -2.48
C MET A 1 57.17 -1.11 -1.94
N LYS A 2 57.53 -0.07 -2.72
CA LYS A 2 57.57 1.33 -2.28
C LYS A 2 56.16 1.88 -2.00
N ARG A 3 56.08 2.88 -1.11
CA ARG A 3 54.94 3.74 -0.75
C ARG A 3 53.94 3.95 -1.91
N ARG A 4 52.80 3.25 -1.81
CA ARG A 4 51.49 3.39 -2.52
C ARG A 4 51.53 4.18 -3.83
N ASP A 5 51.61 3.48 -4.96
CA ASP A 5 51.19 4.05 -6.24
C ASP A 5 49.70 4.37 -6.14
N PHE A 6 49.43 5.67 -6.18
CA PHE A 6 48.21 6.32 -5.79
C PHE A 6 47.18 6.18 -6.92
N ILE A 7 46.35 5.14 -6.89
CA ILE A 7 45.22 5.04 -7.82
C ILE A 7 43.96 5.51 -7.10
N ARG A 8 43.66 6.80 -7.24
CA ARG A 8 42.36 7.37 -6.87
C ARG A 8 41.38 7.12 -8.00
N PHE A 9 40.27 6.46 -7.70
CA PHE A 9 39.12 6.38 -8.62
C PHE A 9 38.08 7.39 -8.13
N GLY A 10 37.84 8.44 -8.92
CA GLY A 10 36.77 9.40 -8.64
C GLY A 10 35.40 8.76 -8.85
N SER A 11 34.35 9.28 -8.21
CA SER A 11 32.96 8.87 -8.46
C SER A 11 32.59 8.92 -9.96
N ALA A 12 33.11 9.91 -10.70
CA ALA A 12 32.99 9.99 -12.17
C ALA A 12 33.94 9.07 -12.95
N SER A 13 35.05 8.61 -12.34
CA SER A 13 35.98 7.63 -12.93
C SER A 13 35.44 6.20 -12.80
N VAL A 14 34.58 5.97 -11.81
CA VAL A 14 33.65 4.83 -11.74
C VAL A 14 32.44 5.17 -12.62
N LEU A 15 32.67 5.53 -13.89
CA LEU A 15 31.67 5.17 -14.89
C LEU A 15 31.64 3.65 -14.83
N SER A 16 30.71 3.14 -14.05
CA SER A 16 30.22 1.77 -14.06
C SER A 16 29.53 1.51 -15.40
N LEU A 17 30.13 1.96 -16.52
CA LEU A 17 30.01 1.28 -17.81
C LEU A 17 30.03 -0.19 -17.44
N ALA A 18 28.93 -0.87 -17.73
CA ALA A 18 28.91 -2.29 -17.92
C ALA A 18 29.88 -2.60 -19.07
N VAL A 19 31.18 -2.41 -18.82
CA VAL A 19 32.25 -3.12 -19.50
C VAL A 19 32.17 -4.49 -18.87
N GLY A 20 31.12 -5.25 -19.23
CA GLY A 20 31.27 -6.69 -19.26
C GLY A 20 32.57 -6.94 -20.02
N VAL A 21 33.44 -7.77 -19.47
CA VAL A 21 34.67 -8.15 -20.18
C VAL A 21 34.21 -8.72 -21.53
N LYS A 22 34.40 -7.94 -22.59
CA LYS A 22 33.87 -8.23 -23.93
C LYS A 22 34.64 -9.41 -24.49
N PHE A 23 34.17 -10.61 -24.25
CA PHE A 23 34.50 -11.72 -25.12
C PHE A 23 33.78 -11.49 -26.44
N GLY A 24 34.50 -11.36 -27.55
CA GLY A 24 33.90 -11.18 -28.87
C GLY A 24 32.79 -12.22 -29.13
N MET A 25 31.54 -11.78 -29.12
CA MET A 25 30.36 -12.65 -29.27
C MET A 25 29.64 -12.29 -30.57
N LYS A 26 30.09 -12.92 -31.66
CA LYS A 26 29.19 -13.18 -32.80
C LYS A 26 28.12 -14.19 -32.34
N PRO A 27 26.87 -14.10 -32.81
CA PRO A 27 25.83 -15.07 -32.45
C PRO A 27 26.23 -16.46 -32.95
N ARG A 28 26.29 -17.50 -32.10
CA ARG A 28 26.37 -18.89 -32.61
C ARG A 28 26.06 -20.04 -31.64
N LYS A 29 25.52 -21.09 -32.29
CA LYS A 29 25.17 -22.47 -31.93
C LYS A 29 26.31 -23.42 -31.45
N VAL A 30 27.16 -23.07 -30.49
CA VAL A 30 28.10 -24.07 -29.89
C VAL A 30 28.06 -23.99 -28.38
N MET A 31 27.51 -25.04 -27.75
CA MET A 31 27.45 -25.27 -26.31
C MET A 31 28.83 -25.67 -25.77
N GLY A 32 29.21 -25.23 -24.56
CA GLY A 32 30.44 -25.64 -23.87
C GLY A 32 31.69 -24.83 -24.24
N ARG A 33 31.56 -23.51 -24.44
CA ARG A 33 32.72 -22.63 -24.65
C ARG A 33 33.45 -22.41 -23.32
N THR A 34 34.78 -22.32 -23.36
CA THR A 34 35.56 -21.78 -22.23
C THR A 34 35.56 -20.24 -22.22
N VAL A 35 35.19 -19.66 -21.08
CA VAL A 35 35.21 -18.22 -20.79
C VAL A 35 36.30 -17.96 -19.73
N ASP A 36 37.41 -17.36 -20.15
CA ASP A 36 38.58 -17.10 -19.30
C ASP A 36 38.50 -15.74 -18.61
N VAL A 37 38.33 -15.70 -17.30
CA VAL A 37 38.23 -14.48 -16.49
C VAL A 37 39.46 -14.34 -15.60
N ASN A 38 40.03 -13.13 -15.52
CA ASN A 38 41.08 -12.81 -14.55
C ASN A 38 40.55 -11.74 -13.59
N LEU A 39 40.47 -12.06 -12.30
CA LEU A 39 40.14 -11.10 -11.25
C LEU A 39 41.32 -10.99 -10.29
N THR A 40 41.64 -9.75 -9.93
CA THR A 40 42.62 -9.42 -8.90
C THR A 40 41.89 -8.84 -7.70
N ILE A 41 42.20 -9.37 -6.51
CA ILE A 41 41.80 -8.80 -5.23
C ILE A 41 42.84 -7.75 -4.84
N VAL A 42 42.40 -6.52 -4.58
CA VAL A 42 43.29 -5.42 -4.21
C VAL A 42 42.56 -4.43 -3.31
N GLY A 43 43.31 -3.72 -2.46
CA GLY A 43 42.82 -2.55 -1.74
C GLY A 43 42.89 -1.29 -2.59
N ALA A 44 41.82 -0.50 -2.63
CA ALA A 44 41.77 0.74 -3.38
C ALA A 44 40.95 1.82 -2.67
N ASP A 45 41.27 3.07 -2.97
CA ASP A 45 40.63 4.26 -2.43
C ASP A 45 39.56 4.76 -3.41
N PHE A 46 38.30 4.84 -2.97
CA PHE A 46 37.16 5.26 -3.79
C PHE A 46 36.60 6.59 -3.28
N GLU A 47 36.43 7.56 -4.18
CA GLU A 47 35.76 8.83 -3.86
C GLU A 47 34.24 8.63 -3.87
N LEU A 48 33.58 8.93 -2.76
CA LEU A 48 32.14 8.83 -2.58
C LEU A 48 31.44 10.15 -2.94
N VAL A 49 30.10 10.15 -2.83
CA VAL A 49 29.23 11.23 -3.33
C VAL A 49 29.52 12.63 -2.78
N ASP A 50 30.04 12.71 -1.56
CA ASP A 50 30.37 13.95 -0.86
C ASP A 50 31.85 14.39 -1.04
N GLY A 51 32.60 13.67 -1.88
CA GLY A 51 34.02 13.92 -2.14
C GLY A 51 34.97 13.27 -1.12
N ASN A 52 34.46 12.60 -0.09
CA ASN A 52 35.30 11.83 0.83
C ASN A 52 35.84 10.58 0.14
N THR A 53 37.05 10.17 0.52
CA THR A 53 37.67 8.94 0.01
C THR A 53 37.55 7.83 1.05
N VAL A 54 37.12 6.64 0.63
CA VAL A 54 36.99 5.46 1.48
C VAL A 54 37.77 4.28 0.88
N TYR A 55 38.61 3.66 1.70
CA TYR A 55 39.35 2.45 1.32
C TYR A 55 38.41 1.24 1.28
N MET A 56 38.42 0.48 0.19
CA MET A 56 37.67 -0.77 0.05
C MET A 56 38.55 -1.86 -0.55
N TRP A 57 38.24 -3.11 -0.22
CA TRP A 57 38.76 -4.24 -0.99
C TRP A 57 37.87 -4.42 -2.22
N ALA A 58 38.50 -4.70 -3.36
CA ALA A 58 37.81 -4.77 -4.63
C ALA A 58 38.30 -5.96 -5.45
N TYR A 59 37.37 -6.56 -6.20
CA TYR A 59 37.72 -7.37 -7.36
C TYR A 59 37.92 -6.44 -8.56
N GLY A 60 38.95 -6.69 -9.36
CA GLY A 60 39.21 -5.91 -10.57
C GLY A 60 39.87 -6.71 -11.67
N ASP A 61 39.52 -6.40 -12.92
CA ASP A 61 40.33 -6.78 -14.08
C ASP A 61 41.40 -5.70 -14.28
N MET A 62 42.63 -6.01 -13.90
CA MET A 62 43.76 -5.08 -13.98
C MET A 62 44.17 -4.75 -15.42
N THR A 63 43.69 -5.52 -16.40
CA THR A 63 43.90 -5.25 -17.83
C THR A 63 42.81 -4.38 -18.44
N ASN A 64 41.62 -4.36 -17.82
CA ASN A 64 40.44 -3.71 -18.34
C ASN A 64 39.58 -3.11 -17.23
N GLY A 65 39.95 -1.91 -16.78
CA GLY A 65 39.11 -1.09 -15.91
C GLY A 65 39.49 -1.04 -14.43
N GLY A 66 40.45 -1.84 -13.97
CA GLY A 66 41.02 -1.74 -12.62
C GLY A 66 40.10 -2.25 -11.51
N PRO A 67 40.42 -1.96 -10.23
CA PRO A 67 39.57 -2.31 -9.09
C PRO A 67 38.24 -1.56 -9.13
N ARG A 68 37.15 -2.27 -8.82
CA ARG A 68 35.79 -1.74 -8.80
C ARG A 68 34.99 -2.33 -7.64
N VAL A 69 34.08 -1.53 -7.09
CA VAL A 69 33.08 -1.97 -6.13
C VAL A 69 31.72 -1.50 -6.66
N PRO A 70 30.82 -2.41 -7.06
CA PRO A 70 30.99 -3.86 -7.13
C PRO A 70 32.05 -4.27 -8.17
N GLY A 71 32.55 -5.50 -8.07
CA GLY A 71 33.45 -6.06 -9.07
C GLY A 71 32.78 -6.25 -10.45
N PRO A 72 33.56 -6.59 -11.50
CA PRO A 72 33.05 -6.75 -12.87
C PRO A 72 31.89 -7.75 -12.98
N ILE A 73 30.87 -7.40 -13.77
CA ILE A 73 29.80 -8.35 -14.10
C ILE A 73 30.37 -9.44 -15.01
N LEU A 74 30.23 -10.70 -14.57
CA LEU A 74 30.55 -11.88 -15.36
C LEU A 74 29.29 -12.34 -16.08
N GLU A 75 29.39 -12.56 -17.39
CA GLU A 75 28.28 -13.07 -18.22
C GLU A 75 28.69 -14.40 -18.85
N ALA A 76 27.82 -15.40 -18.77
CA ALA A 76 28.01 -16.72 -19.37
C ALA A 76 26.68 -17.27 -19.89
N TRP A 77 26.74 -18.25 -20.79
CA TRP A 77 25.57 -19.07 -21.13
C TRP A 77 25.52 -20.29 -20.22
N GLU A 78 24.32 -20.76 -19.90
CA GLU A 78 24.15 -22.03 -19.19
C GLU A 78 24.91 -23.16 -19.91
N GLY A 79 25.74 -23.90 -19.17
CA GLY A 79 26.61 -24.93 -19.72
C GLY A 79 27.95 -24.47 -20.30
N ASP A 80 28.26 -23.16 -20.33
CA ASP A 80 29.61 -22.69 -20.63
C ASP A 80 30.60 -23.10 -19.53
N ILE A 81 31.87 -23.32 -19.88
CA ILE A 81 32.93 -23.55 -18.89
C ILE A 81 33.55 -22.21 -18.49
N LEU A 82 33.34 -21.80 -17.25
CA LEU A 82 33.97 -20.61 -16.69
C LEU A 82 35.32 -20.98 -16.08
N ARG A 83 36.40 -20.43 -16.62
CA ARG A 83 37.76 -20.53 -16.08
C ARG A 83 38.15 -19.20 -15.43
N ILE A 84 38.19 -19.16 -14.11
CA ILE A 84 38.45 -17.92 -13.37
C ILE A 84 39.81 -18.03 -12.65
N ALA A 85 40.73 -17.15 -13.00
CA ALA A 85 41.97 -16.93 -12.26
C ALA A 85 41.75 -15.80 -11.25
N ILE A 86 41.93 -16.10 -9.96
CA ILE A 86 41.84 -15.15 -8.86
C ILE A 86 43.25 -14.92 -8.30
N THR A 87 43.77 -13.70 -8.45
CA THR A 87 45.05 -13.28 -7.88
C THR A 87 44.82 -12.40 -6.66
N ASN A 88 45.38 -12.75 -5.50
CA ASN A 88 45.30 -11.88 -4.33
C ASN A 88 46.53 -10.96 -4.26
N ASN A 89 46.34 -9.68 -4.55
CA ASN A 89 47.36 -8.63 -4.42
C ASN A 89 47.16 -7.75 -3.17
N SER A 90 46.26 -8.15 -2.26
CA SER A 90 46.08 -7.49 -0.97
C SER A 90 47.11 -8.00 0.07
N GLU A 91 47.17 -7.35 1.23
CA GLU A 91 48.02 -7.77 2.36
C GLU A 91 47.35 -8.82 3.27
N SER A 92 46.09 -9.17 3.00
CA SER A 92 45.26 -10.03 3.86
C SER A 92 44.80 -11.27 3.10
N GLU A 93 44.48 -12.33 3.83
CA GLU A 93 43.83 -13.53 3.27
C GLU A 93 42.41 -13.20 2.80
N HIS A 94 42.06 -13.68 1.61
CA HIS A 94 40.73 -13.52 1.00
C HIS A 94 40.30 -14.82 0.33
N GLY A 95 39.06 -14.92 -0.14
CA GLY A 95 38.58 -16.04 -0.93
C GLY A 95 37.68 -15.58 -2.07
N PHE A 96 37.12 -16.55 -2.77
CA PHE A 96 36.13 -16.34 -3.83
C PHE A 96 35.14 -17.50 -3.85
N ALA A 97 33.85 -17.18 -3.85
CA ALA A 97 32.77 -18.14 -3.97
C ALA A 97 31.64 -17.62 -4.86
N ILE A 98 30.92 -18.52 -5.51
CA ILE A 98 29.68 -18.22 -6.23
C ILE A 98 28.50 -18.56 -5.33
N HIS A 99 27.75 -17.54 -4.93
CA HIS A 99 26.54 -17.64 -4.13
C HIS A 99 25.28 -17.76 -5.00
N GLY A 100 24.23 -18.41 -4.48
CA GLY A 100 22.97 -18.68 -5.18
C GLY A 100 22.74 -20.15 -5.60
N THR A 101 23.65 -21.03 -5.19
CA THR A 101 23.57 -22.49 -5.33
C THR A 101 24.13 -23.10 -4.05
N PRO A 102 23.39 -23.82 -3.21
CA PRO A 102 23.88 -24.43 -1.97
C PRO A 102 24.09 -25.95 -2.14
N PRO A 103 25.29 -26.49 -1.86
CA PRO A 103 26.52 -25.74 -1.55
C PRO A 103 26.95 -24.88 -2.75
N PRO A 104 27.70 -23.77 -2.53
CA PRO A 104 28.26 -22.94 -3.59
C PRO A 104 28.83 -23.80 -4.72
N ILE A 105 28.49 -23.50 -5.98
CA ILE A 105 29.10 -24.22 -7.13
C ILE A 105 30.63 -24.07 -7.08
N VAL A 106 31.09 -22.93 -6.59
CA VAL A 106 32.49 -22.63 -6.36
C VAL A 106 32.66 -22.08 -4.95
N ASP A 107 33.63 -22.64 -4.23
CA ASP A 107 34.32 -22.03 -3.09
C ASP A 107 35.78 -22.46 -3.16
N ILE A 108 36.69 -21.52 -3.43
CA ILE A 108 38.13 -21.83 -3.59
C ILE A 108 38.92 -21.80 -2.28
N GLY A 109 38.22 -21.54 -1.16
CA GLY A 109 38.82 -21.32 0.14
C GLY A 109 39.73 -20.08 0.17
N ILE A 110 40.72 -20.11 1.07
CA ILE A 110 41.68 -19.02 1.27
C ILE A 110 42.63 -18.92 0.09
N VAL A 111 42.80 -17.73 -0.47
CA VAL A 111 43.82 -17.30 -1.42
C VAL A 111 44.80 -16.40 -0.66
N ASP A 112 46.01 -16.89 -0.45
CA ASP A 112 47.03 -16.18 0.33
C ASP A 112 47.52 -14.92 -0.40
N PRO A 113 48.05 -13.90 0.32
CA PRO A 113 48.70 -12.74 -0.30
C PRO A 113 49.78 -13.14 -1.33
N GLY A 114 49.64 -12.65 -2.56
CA GLY A 114 50.50 -12.96 -3.71
C GLY A 114 50.17 -14.27 -4.43
N GLU A 115 49.24 -15.07 -3.92
CA GLU A 115 48.81 -16.32 -4.55
C GLU A 115 47.89 -16.04 -5.75
N THR A 116 47.93 -16.93 -6.75
CA THR A 116 46.89 -17.03 -7.78
C THR A 116 46.31 -18.43 -7.78
N LYS A 117 44.99 -18.53 -7.64
CA LYS A 117 44.25 -19.78 -7.82
C LYS A 117 43.44 -19.72 -9.10
N ILE A 118 43.34 -20.84 -9.80
CA ILE A 118 42.53 -20.97 -11.02
C ILE A 118 41.46 -22.02 -10.73
N ILE A 119 40.22 -21.68 -11.03
CA ILE A 119 39.07 -22.59 -10.98
C ILE A 119 38.40 -22.71 -12.33
N GLU A 120 37.93 -23.92 -12.64
CA GLU A 120 37.13 -24.23 -13.81
C GLU A 120 35.85 -24.91 -13.36
N PHE A 121 34.70 -24.40 -13.81
CA PHE A 121 33.39 -24.98 -13.51
C PHE A 121 32.42 -24.72 -14.66
N GLU A 122 31.37 -25.53 -14.73
CA GLU A 122 30.28 -25.32 -15.67
C GLU A 122 29.30 -24.26 -15.12
N ALA A 123 28.93 -23.30 -15.95
CA ALA A 123 27.98 -22.25 -15.59
C ALA A 123 26.64 -22.87 -15.18
N PRO A 124 26.03 -22.39 -14.07
CA PRO A 124 24.77 -22.94 -13.56
C PRO A 124 23.60 -22.81 -14.54
N GLN A 125 22.43 -23.23 -14.07
CA GLN A 125 21.17 -22.85 -14.71
C GLN A 125 21.08 -21.33 -14.90
N ALA A 126 20.41 -20.91 -15.96
CA ALA A 126 20.22 -19.50 -16.24
C ALA A 126 19.51 -18.76 -15.08
N GLY A 127 20.05 -17.60 -14.73
CA GLY A 127 19.62 -16.85 -13.55
C GLY A 127 20.64 -15.80 -13.09
N THR A 128 20.38 -15.25 -11.92
CA THR A 128 21.22 -14.22 -11.27
C THR A 128 21.95 -14.82 -10.08
N TYR A 129 23.28 -14.72 -10.11
CA TYR A 129 24.18 -15.17 -9.06
C TYR A 129 25.08 -14.01 -8.65
N MET A 130 25.60 -14.07 -7.43
CA MET A 130 26.64 -13.14 -6.99
C MET A 130 27.90 -13.91 -6.67
N TYR A 131 29.05 -13.34 -7.00
CA TYR A 131 30.31 -13.82 -6.47
C TYR A 131 30.76 -12.92 -5.33
N LEU A 132 31.42 -13.50 -4.33
CA LEU A 132 31.82 -12.79 -3.13
C LEU A 132 33.03 -13.44 -2.47
N ASP A 133 33.67 -12.71 -1.55
CA ASP A 133 34.62 -13.30 -0.61
C ASP A 133 33.88 -13.95 0.58
N PRO A 134 33.92 -15.29 0.74
CA PRO A 134 33.30 -15.97 1.87
C PRO A 134 34.15 -15.91 3.15
N ILE A 135 35.42 -15.51 3.06
CA ILE A 135 36.33 -15.42 4.20
C ILE A 135 35.91 -14.27 5.11
N ASN A 136 35.99 -14.50 6.42
CA ASN A 136 35.62 -13.52 7.45
C ASN A 136 34.18 -12.96 7.30
N ALA A 137 33.24 -13.76 6.78
CA ALA A 137 31.87 -13.31 6.52
C ALA A 137 31.16 -12.77 7.78
N PRO A 138 30.38 -11.67 7.67
CA PRO A 138 30.03 -10.96 6.43
C PRO A 138 31.00 -9.83 6.05
N VAL A 139 32.11 -9.64 6.78
CA VAL A 139 32.98 -8.46 6.67
C VAL A 139 33.47 -8.27 5.24
N ASN A 140 34.23 -9.22 4.69
CA ASN A 140 34.93 -9.01 3.43
C ASN A 140 34.00 -8.66 2.26
N ARG A 141 32.84 -9.32 2.15
CA ARG A 141 31.85 -8.97 1.11
C ARG A 141 31.27 -7.56 1.29
N CYS A 142 30.92 -7.18 2.52
CA CYS A 142 30.30 -5.86 2.79
C CYS A 142 31.29 -4.72 2.54
N MET A 143 32.58 -5.02 2.67
CA MET A 143 33.70 -4.09 2.46
C MET A 143 34.17 -3.98 1.00
N GLY A 144 33.44 -4.60 0.06
CA GLY A 144 33.59 -4.40 -1.39
C GLY A 144 33.95 -5.64 -2.20
N LEU A 145 34.25 -6.78 -1.56
CA LEU A 145 34.55 -8.04 -2.26
C LEU A 145 33.28 -8.79 -2.65
N HIS A 146 32.56 -8.22 -3.61
CA HIS A 146 31.39 -8.81 -4.24
C HIS A 146 31.26 -8.38 -5.71
N GLY A 147 30.48 -9.11 -6.49
CA GLY A 147 30.07 -8.74 -7.84
C GLY A 147 29.03 -9.73 -8.38
N ALA A 148 28.66 -9.59 -9.65
CA ALA A 148 27.58 -10.37 -10.26
C ALA A 148 28.08 -11.43 -11.25
N LEU A 149 27.43 -12.59 -11.26
CA LEU A 149 27.47 -13.57 -12.33
C LEU A 149 26.05 -13.71 -12.91
N ILE A 150 25.87 -13.33 -14.17
CA ILE A 150 24.61 -13.47 -14.90
C ILE A 150 24.75 -14.63 -15.87
N VAL A 151 23.85 -15.61 -15.75
CA VAL A 151 23.82 -16.77 -16.64
C VAL A 151 22.61 -16.69 -17.55
N LEU A 152 22.85 -16.70 -18.86
CA LEU A 152 21.86 -16.64 -19.92
C LEU A 152 21.29 -18.04 -20.24
N PRO A 153 20.02 -18.14 -20.69
CA PRO A 153 19.39 -19.42 -21.03
C PRO A 153 20.15 -20.16 -22.12
N ALA A 154 20.29 -21.48 -22.00
CA ALA A 154 21.05 -22.31 -22.92
C ALA A 154 20.58 -22.16 -24.39
N ASP A 155 19.26 -21.97 -24.57
CA ASP A 155 18.69 -21.61 -25.87
C ASP A 155 18.63 -20.07 -26.04
N PRO A 156 19.40 -19.49 -26.98
CA PRO A 156 19.33 -18.06 -27.28
C PRO A 156 17.99 -17.61 -27.83
N ASP A 157 17.14 -18.51 -28.32
CA ASP A 157 15.79 -18.23 -28.83
C ASP A 157 14.69 -18.41 -27.76
N GLU A 158 15.04 -18.84 -26.53
CA GLU A 158 14.08 -18.96 -25.41
C GLU A 158 13.37 -17.61 -25.14
N ILE A 159 12.07 -17.61 -24.91
CA ILE A 159 11.33 -16.34 -24.74
C ILE A 159 11.39 -15.80 -23.31
N THR A 160 12.06 -16.52 -22.40
CA THR A 160 12.23 -16.16 -20.99
C THR A 160 13.73 -16.02 -20.65
N PRO A 161 14.08 -15.37 -19.52
CA PRO A 161 15.46 -15.31 -19.05
C PRO A 161 15.97 -16.62 -18.43
N TYR A 162 15.16 -17.69 -18.44
CA TYR A 162 15.46 -18.97 -17.80
C TYR A 162 15.33 -20.13 -18.80
N SER A 163 16.19 -21.15 -18.69
CA SER A 163 16.05 -22.38 -19.51
C SER A 163 14.90 -23.27 -19.04
N ASN A 164 14.52 -23.17 -17.76
CA ASN A 164 13.45 -23.96 -17.14
C ASN A 164 12.43 -23.04 -16.43
N PRO A 165 11.67 -22.20 -17.16
CA PRO A 165 10.68 -21.34 -16.54
C PRO A 165 9.49 -22.14 -16.00
N THR A 166 8.90 -21.67 -14.91
CA THR A 166 7.61 -22.17 -14.41
C THR A 166 6.49 -21.86 -15.41
N PRO A 167 5.34 -22.56 -15.34
CA PRO A 167 4.18 -22.24 -16.18
C PRO A 167 3.73 -20.77 -16.05
N ALA A 168 3.77 -20.19 -14.84
CA ALA A 168 3.38 -18.80 -14.61
C ALA A 168 4.33 -17.81 -15.29
N VAL A 169 5.65 -17.98 -15.13
CA VAL A 169 6.65 -17.13 -15.79
C VAL A 169 6.57 -17.28 -17.30
N LYS A 170 6.49 -18.52 -17.82
CA LYS A 170 6.36 -18.76 -19.26
C LYS A 170 5.11 -18.10 -19.83
N LYS A 171 4.00 -18.13 -19.08
CA LYS A 171 2.75 -17.47 -19.48
C LYS A 171 2.90 -15.95 -19.53
N LEU A 172 3.47 -15.32 -18.49
CA LEU A 172 3.72 -13.88 -18.48
C LEU A 172 4.54 -13.45 -19.71
N PHE A 173 5.66 -14.11 -19.98
CA PHE A 173 6.51 -13.80 -21.13
C PHE A 173 5.82 -14.06 -22.49
N SER A 174 4.89 -15.01 -22.56
CA SER A 174 4.09 -15.25 -23.77
C SER A 174 3.01 -14.17 -24.00
N ASP A 175 2.55 -13.52 -22.93
CA ASP A 175 1.57 -12.43 -23.00
C ASP A 175 2.22 -11.06 -23.28
N LEU A 176 3.55 -10.93 -23.13
CA LEU A 176 4.28 -9.71 -23.50
C LEU A 176 4.19 -9.44 -25.01
N GLY A 177 3.90 -8.18 -25.37
CA GLY A 177 3.65 -7.76 -26.76
C GLY A 177 2.21 -7.97 -27.23
N ASP A 178 1.32 -8.52 -26.38
CA ASP A 178 -0.12 -8.57 -26.63
C ASP A 178 -0.85 -7.43 -25.90
N ALA A 179 -1.27 -6.41 -26.65
CA ALA A 179 -2.04 -5.28 -26.13
C ALA A 179 -3.37 -5.71 -25.46
N SER A 180 -3.96 -6.84 -25.87
CA SER A 180 -5.17 -7.37 -25.22
C SER A 180 -4.92 -7.93 -23.81
N LYS A 181 -3.65 -8.14 -23.47
CA LYS A 181 -3.16 -8.55 -22.15
C LYS A 181 -2.53 -7.39 -21.35
N GLY A 182 -2.72 -6.16 -21.81
CA GLY A 182 -2.13 -4.99 -21.16
C GLY A 182 -0.63 -4.79 -21.43
N PHE A 183 -0.03 -5.54 -22.37
CA PHE A 183 1.36 -5.40 -22.78
C PHE A 183 1.45 -5.00 -24.25
N PRO A 184 1.19 -3.72 -24.62
CA PRO A 184 1.37 -3.27 -25.99
C PRO A 184 2.85 -3.39 -26.41
N GLY A 185 3.16 -3.11 -27.68
CA GLY A 185 4.54 -3.01 -28.15
C GLY A 185 5.17 -4.37 -28.46
N LYS A 186 6.36 -4.62 -27.89
CA LYS A 186 7.19 -5.78 -28.22
C LYS A 186 7.08 -6.85 -27.14
N GLY A 187 7.19 -8.11 -27.57
CA GLY A 187 7.52 -9.19 -26.64
C GLY A 187 8.92 -9.00 -26.05
N TRP A 188 9.27 -9.90 -25.13
CA TRP A 188 10.65 -9.99 -24.67
C TRP A 188 11.55 -10.53 -25.78
N ASP A 189 12.48 -9.71 -26.27
CA ASP A 189 13.38 -10.06 -27.37
C ASP A 189 14.87 -9.80 -27.06
N GLU A 190 15.22 -9.29 -25.87
CA GLU A 190 16.57 -8.77 -25.63
C GLU A 190 17.14 -9.12 -24.25
N LYS A 191 17.89 -10.23 -24.22
CA LYS A 191 18.43 -10.90 -23.02
C LYS A 191 19.73 -10.30 -22.47
N ARG A 192 20.33 -9.35 -23.19
CA ARG A 192 21.65 -8.82 -22.85
C ARG A 192 21.56 -7.69 -21.85
N ILE A 193 22.65 -7.53 -21.10
CA ILE A 193 22.83 -6.44 -20.17
C ILE A 193 22.96 -5.12 -20.95
N TYR A 194 22.32 -4.07 -20.45
CA TYR A 194 22.45 -2.70 -20.94
C TYR A 194 23.94 -2.31 -21.08
N PRO A 195 24.37 -1.59 -22.15
CA PRO A 195 23.58 -0.94 -23.20
C PRO A 195 23.27 -1.84 -24.41
N ASN A 196 23.61 -3.12 -24.36
CA ASN A 196 23.39 -4.03 -25.49
C ASN A 196 22.04 -4.77 -25.40
N GLY A 197 21.20 -4.38 -24.45
CA GLY A 197 19.87 -4.92 -24.23
C GLY A 197 19.13 -4.23 -23.11
N ARG A 198 17.99 -4.82 -22.72
CA ARG A 198 17.04 -4.25 -21.75
C ARG A 198 17.08 -4.98 -20.40
N THR A 199 18.27 -5.41 -20.01
CA THR A 199 18.53 -5.99 -18.69
C THR A 199 19.45 -5.08 -17.88
N TRP A 200 18.99 -4.64 -16.72
CA TRP A 200 19.78 -3.88 -15.74
C TRP A 200 20.20 -4.78 -14.60
N VAL A 201 21.41 -4.59 -14.09
CA VAL A 201 21.95 -5.31 -12.94
C VAL A 201 22.10 -4.32 -11.79
N TRP A 202 21.45 -4.61 -10.68
CA TRP A 202 21.35 -3.75 -9.50
C TRP A 202 21.98 -4.44 -8.31
N ILE A 203 23.10 -3.91 -7.82
CA ILE A 203 23.83 -4.44 -6.67
C ILE A 203 23.73 -3.43 -5.53
N PHE A 204 22.95 -3.77 -4.53
CA PHE A 204 22.75 -2.98 -3.32
C PHE A 204 23.85 -3.28 -2.30
N ASN A 205 24.52 -2.24 -1.80
CA ASN A 205 25.53 -2.35 -0.75
C ASN A 205 25.50 -1.14 0.19
N GLU A 206 26.05 -1.30 1.39
CA GLU A 206 26.24 -0.21 2.34
C GLU A 206 27.70 -0.07 2.75
N ILE A 207 28.13 1.17 2.97
CA ILE A 207 29.50 1.50 3.35
C ILE A 207 29.47 2.20 4.71
N GLU A 208 30.29 1.68 5.64
CA GLU A 208 30.56 2.31 6.92
C GLU A 208 32.06 2.62 7.06
N PRO A 209 32.47 3.90 6.89
CA PRO A 209 33.87 4.30 6.84
C PRO A 209 34.75 3.86 8.02
N ARG A 210 34.19 3.72 9.23
CA ARG A 210 34.97 3.29 10.42
C ARG A 210 35.57 1.90 10.25
N TRP A 211 34.83 0.97 9.64
CA TRP A 211 35.38 -0.36 9.34
C TRP A 211 36.38 -0.31 8.19
N ASN A 212 36.15 0.58 7.22
CA ASN A 212 37.04 0.77 6.07
C ASN A 212 38.42 1.28 6.50
N GLU A 213 38.46 2.20 7.47
CA GLU A 213 39.71 2.68 8.07
C GLU A 213 40.49 1.58 8.81
N LEU A 214 39.78 0.66 9.48
CA LEU A 214 40.42 -0.50 10.13
C LEU A 214 40.99 -1.47 9.09
N ALA A 215 40.25 -1.71 8.01
CA ALA A 215 40.71 -2.50 6.88
C ALA A 215 41.94 -1.88 6.20
N GLU A 216 41.96 -0.56 6.00
CA GLU A 216 43.11 0.17 5.44
C GLU A 216 44.38 0.00 6.30
N GLN A 217 44.20 -0.05 7.62
CA GLN A 217 45.28 -0.26 8.59
C GLN A 217 45.69 -1.74 8.73
N ASN A 218 45.11 -2.63 7.92
CA ASN A 218 45.29 -4.09 7.98
C ASN A 218 45.03 -4.64 9.40
N LYS A 219 44.04 -4.07 10.10
CA LYS A 219 43.60 -4.55 11.41
C LYS A 219 42.53 -5.60 11.24
N TYR A 220 42.63 -6.67 12.03
CA TYR A 220 41.58 -7.68 12.09
C TYR A 220 40.24 -7.06 12.54
N ILE A 221 39.19 -7.37 11.79
CA ILE A 221 37.82 -6.97 12.08
C ILE A 221 37.06 -8.22 12.51
N ASP A 222 36.64 -8.23 13.78
CA ASP A 222 35.81 -9.30 14.32
C ASP A 222 34.40 -9.29 13.68
N PRO A 223 33.94 -10.38 13.04
CA PRO A 223 32.66 -10.40 12.35
C PRO A 223 31.45 -10.17 13.26
N LYS A 224 31.48 -10.68 14.48
CA LYS A 224 30.37 -10.50 15.42
C LYS A 224 30.25 -9.03 15.80
N ARG A 225 31.38 -8.40 16.16
CA ARG A 225 31.44 -6.98 16.47
C ARG A 225 31.02 -6.12 15.27
N PHE A 226 31.46 -6.48 14.07
CA PHE A 226 31.03 -5.82 12.84
C PHE A 226 29.51 -5.80 12.73
N VAL A 227 28.85 -6.96 12.83
CA VAL A 227 27.37 -7.05 12.76
C VAL A 227 26.68 -6.27 13.87
N ASP A 228 27.20 -6.34 15.10
CA ASP A 228 26.56 -5.69 16.26
C ASP A 228 26.67 -4.15 16.24
N GLU A 229 27.75 -3.61 15.68
CA GLU A 229 28.06 -2.17 15.69
C GLU A 229 27.89 -1.50 14.32
N PHE A 230 27.45 -2.22 13.27
CA PHE A 230 27.32 -1.68 11.92
C PHE A 230 26.28 -0.57 11.84
N LEU A 231 26.73 0.60 11.38
CA LEU A 231 25.90 1.78 11.20
C LEU A 231 26.30 2.46 9.88
N PRO A 232 25.71 2.04 8.75
CA PRO A 232 26.13 2.50 7.44
C PRO A 232 25.90 3.99 7.24
N ARG A 233 26.80 4.61 6.47
CA ARG A 233 26.77 6.03 6.13
C ARG A 233 26.44 6.27 4.67
N TYR A 234 26.84 5.36 3.80
CA TYR A 234 26.50 5.42 2.39
C TYR A 234 25.73 4.18 2.01
N PHE A 235 24.67 4.38 1.26
CA PHE A 235 23.84 3.34 0.67
C PHE A 235 24.03 3.47 -0.83
N THR A 236 24.38 2.36 -1.45
CA THR A 236 24.84 2.36 -2.83
C THR A 236 24.02 1.42 -3.69
N LEU A 237 23.81 1.84 -4.93
CA LEU A 237 23.38 0.99 -6.03
C LEU A 237 24.51 0.98 -7.05
N ASN A 238 25.08 -0.20 -7.32
CA ASN A 238 26.25 -0.37 -8.17
C ASN A 238 27.45 0.50 -7.76
N GLY A 239 27.63 0.72 -6.45
CA GLY A 239 28.75 1.49 -5.89
C GLY A 239 28.55 3.01 -5.88
N GLU A 240 27.44 3.51 -6.41
CA GLU A 240 27.11 4.94 -6.46
C GLU A 240 25.98 5.27 -5.48
N SER A 241 25.87 6.54 -5.07
CA SER A 241 24.81 7.06 -4.18
C SER A 241 24.11 8.28 -4.79
N GLY A 242 22.86 8.48 -4.39
CA GLY A 242 22.06 9.67 -4.66
C GLY A 242 21.98 10.05 -6.13
N TRP A 243 22.28 11.31 -6.42
CA TRP A 243 22.23 11.89 -7.76
C TRP A 243 22.97 11.05 -8.82
N PHE A 244 24.09 10.43 -8.46
CA PHE A 244 24.90 9.65 -9.40
C PHE A 244 24.15 8.41 -9.89
N ILE A 245 23.42 7.72 -8.98
CA ILE A 245 22.59 6.57 -9.36
C ILE A 245 21.52 7.00 -10.38
N ALA A 246 20.78 8.08 -10.09
CA ALA A 246 19.70 8.56 -10.96
C ALA A 246 20.16 8.98 -12.37
N HIS A 247 21.44 9.36 -12.52
CA HIS A 247 22.02 9.83 -13.78
C HIS A 247 22.97 8.82 -14.43
N ASN A 248 23.03 7.60 -13.90
CA ASN A 248 23.83 6.54 -14.48
C ASN A 248 22.95 5.60 -15.32
N LEU A 249 23.26 5.50 -16.61
CA LEU A 249 22.50 4.68 -17.56
C LEU A 249 22.51 3.17 -17.21
N ASN A 250 23.50 2.69 -16.47
CA ASN A 250 23.61 1.29 -16.06
C ASN A 250 22.75 0.97 -14.83
N THR A 251 22.23 1.98 -14.14
CA THR A 251 21.27 1.85 -13.04
C THR A 251 19.90 2.34 -13.44
N SER A 252 19.77 3.38 -14.25
CA SER A 252 18.51 4.02 -14.65
C SER A 252 17.88 3.36 -15.89
N PRO A 253 16.78 2.58 -15.74
CA PRO A 253 16.14 1.91 -16.86
C PRO A 253 15.41 2.90 -17.78
N ARG A 254 15.53 2.69 -19.10
CA ARG A 254 14.93 3.57 -20.11
C ARG A 254 14.41 2.75 -21.28
N ALA A 255 13.13 2.88 -21.59
CA ALA A 255 12.50 2.18 -22.71
C ALA A 255 11.18 2.87 -23.10
N ARG A 256 10.60 2.48 -24.23
CA ARG A 256 9.29 2.98 -24.67
C ARG A 256 8.17 2.21 -24.01
N GLU A 257 6.95 2.76 -24.11
CA GLU A 257 5.75 2.00 -23.79
C GLU A 257 5.74 0.66 -24.54
N GLY A 258 5.56 -0.43 -23.81
CA GLY A 258 5.51 -1.78 -24.37
C GLY A 258 6.87 -2.40 -24.66
N GLU A 259 7.95 -1.84 -24.09
CA GLU A 259 9.29 -2.42 -24.15
C GLU A 259 9.71 -2.93 -22.76
N PRO A 260 9.22 -4.12 -22.33
CA PRO A 260 9.50 -4.66 -21.00
C PRO A 260 11.00 -4.88 -20.76
N ALA A 261 11.45 -4.64 -19.53
CA ALA A 261 12.83 -4.75 -19.08
C ALA A 261 12.98 -5.71 -17.91
N LEU A 262 14.17 -6.29 -17.78
CA LEU A 262 14.54 -7.12 -16.65
C LEU A 262 15.47 -6.34 -15.70
N ILE A 263 15.19 -6.40 -14.41
CA ILE A 263 16.08 -5.87 -13.37
C ILE A 263 16.53 -7.06 -12.51
N ARG A 264 17.83 -7.32 -12.53
CA ARG A 264 18.49 -8.38 -11.76
C ARG A 264 19.12 -7.76 -10.53
N SER A 265 18.47 -7.91 -9.39
CA SER A 265 18.84 -7.28 -8.13
C SER A 265 19.58 -8.25 -7.21
N MET A 266 20.59 -7.73 -6.50
CA MET A 266 21.40 -8.45 -5.52
C MET A 266 21.65 -7.57 -4.32
N MET A 267 21.67 -8.15 -3.12
CA MET A 267 21.97 -7.43 -1.89
C MET A 267 23.23 -7.99 -1.22
N THR A 268 24.33 -7.26 -1.33
CA THR A 268 25.65 -7.73 -0.85
C THR A 268 25.96 -7.25 0.56
N GLY A 269 25.30 -6.19 1.04
CA GLY A 269 25.47 -5.68 2.39
C GLY A 269 24.66 -6.44 3.45
N MET A 270 24.11 -5.70 4.43
CA MET A 270 23.48 -6.26 5.64
C MET A 270 22.04 -5.85 5.89
N GLY A 271 21.53 -4.77 5.28
CA GLY A 271 20.15 -4.34 5.41
C GLY A 271 19.22 -4.92 4.37
N THR A 272 18.04 -5.39 4.78
CA THR A 272 16.98 -5.66 3.81
C THR A 272 16.61 -4.36 3.09
N ARG A 273 16.54 -4.40 1.77
CA ARG A 273 16.10 -3.27 0.92
C ARG A 273 14.70 -3.57 0.40
N PRO A 274 13.75 -2.64 0.56
CA PRO A 274 12.47 -2.71 -0.13
C PRO A 274 12.39 -1.66 -1.25
N PRO A 275 13.02 -1.87 -2.44
CA PRO A 275 12.87 -0.97 -3.57
C PRO A 275 11.41 -0.78 -3.96
N HIS A 276 11.04 0.47 -4.18
CA HIS A 276 9.77 0.89 -4.74
C HIS A 276 10.04 1.68 -6.01
N ILE A 277 9.33 1.32 -7.09
CA ILE A 277 9.43 1.97 -8.38
C ILE A 277 8.11 2.64 -8.68
N HIS A 278 8.16 3.94 -8.94
CA HIS A 278 6.97 4.74 -9.18
C HIS A 278 6.47 4.52 -10.61
N GLY A 279 5.18 4.77 -10.85
CA GLY A 279 4.59 4.79 -12.19
C GLY A 279 4.35 3.42 -12.84
N ASN A 280 5.04 2.36 -12.44
CA ASN A 280 4.77 0.96 -12.81
C ASN A 280 4.99 0.03 -11.61
N HIS A 281 4.26 -1.08 -11.53
CA HIS A 281 4.66 -2.20 -10.67
C HIS A 281 5.64 -3.14 -11.39
N VAL A 282 6.32 -4.00 -10.62
CA VAL A 282 7.20 -5.06 -11.16
C VAL A 282 6.65 -6.45 -10.91
N TYR A 283 6.92 -7.40 -11.80
CA TYR A 283 6.60 -8.81 -11.59
C TYR A 283 7.81 -9.55 -11.04
N VAL A 284 7.68 -10.24 -9.90
CA VAL A 284 8.77 -11.05 -9.34
C VAL A 284 8.88 -12.38 -10.10
N LEU A 285 10.01 -12.57 -10.79
CA LEU A 285 10.23 -13.71 -11.68
C LEU A 285 10.99 -14.85 -11.00
N SER A 286 12.03 -14.53 -10.24
CA SER A 286 12.78 -15.48 -9.44
C SER A 286 13.29 -14.81 -8.17
N LYS A 287 13.41 -15.56 -7.08
CA LYS A 287 14.03 -15.09 -5.84
C LYS A 287 14.83 -16.22 -5.19
N MET A 288 15.72 -15.86 -4.28
CA MET A 288 16.41 -16.84 -3.47
C MET A 288 15.46 -17.49 -2.44
N ASN A 289 15.51 -18.81 -2.32
CA ASN A 289 14.77 -19.56 -1.29
C ASN A 289 15.54 -19.64 0.03
N GLU A 290 14.93 -20.17 1.08
CA GLU A 290 15.56 -20.30 2.41
C GLU A 290 16.82 -21.17 2.44
N ARG A 291 17.05 -22.00 1.41
CA ARG A 291 18.27 -22.82 1.27
C ARG A 291 19.41 -22.04 0.64
N GLY A 292 19.14 -20.91 -0.01
CA GLY A 292 20.10 -20.15 -0.79
C GLY A 292 20.12 -20.50 -2.28
N GLU A 293 19.08 -21.15 -2.81
CA GLU A 293 18.92 -21.46 -4.24
C GLU A 293 18.07 -20.41 -4.95
N ILE A 294 18.39 -20.09 -6.19
CA ILE A 294 17.50 -19.31 -7.06
C ILE A 294 16.29 -20.17 -7.46
N GLU A 295 15.10 -19.68 -7.14
CA GLU A 295 13.83 -20.32 -7.47
C GLU A 295 13.02 -19.42 -8.41
N VAL A 296 12.76 -19.91 -9.62
CA VAL A 296 11.82 -19.29 -10.56
C VAL A 296 10.40 -19.45 -9.99
N GLN A 297 9.64 -18.36 -9.92
CA GLN A 297 8.39 -18.32 -9.14
C GLN A 297 7.25 -19.06 -9.84
N GLU A 298 6.61 -19.99 -9.12
CA GLU A 298 5.35 -20.62 -9.55
C GLU A 298 4.14 -19.68 -9.42
N ASN A 299 4.24 -18.67 -8.55
CA ASN A 299 3.21 -17.69 -8.27
C ASN A 299 3.78 -16.29 -8.52
N VAL A 300 3.60 -15.76 -9.73
CA VAL A 300 4.21 -14.50 -10.18
C VAL A 300 3.33 -13.33 -9.75
N ILE A 301 3.76 -12.65 -8.69
CA ILE A 301 3.04 -11.53 -8.08
C ILE A 301 3.61 -10.21 -8.62
N GLU A 302 2.69 -9.30 -8.95
CA GLU A 302 2.98 -7.92 -9.32
C GLU A 302 3.05 -7.05 -8.05
N LEU A 303 4.15 -6.33 -7.85
CA LEU A 303 4.48 -5.63 -6.61
C LEU A 303 4.78 -4.15 -6.86
N ASP A 304 4.30 -3.33 -5.93
CA ASP A 304 4.66 -1.92 -5.77
C ASP A 304 6.06 -1.79 -5.12
N THR A 305 6.32 -2.67 -4.15
CA THR A 305 7.57 -2.72 -3.39
C THR A 305 8.04 -4.17 -3.28
N TRP A 306 9.21 -4.50 -3.84
CA TRP A 306 9.79 -5.84 -3.73
C TRP A 306 10.90 -5.89 -2.69
N THR A 307 11.21 -7.07 -2.19
CA THR A 307 12.15 -7.25 -1.07
C THR A 307 13.45 -7.85 -1.57
N VAL A 308 14.58 -7.26 -1.15
CA VAL A 308 15.94 -7.78 -1.39
C VAL A 308 16.65 -7.89 -0.03
N LYS A 309 16.69 -9.09 0.56
CA LYS A 309 17.33 -9.35 1.86
C LYS A 309 18.83 -9.55 1.70
N PRO A 310 19.64 -9.46 2.78
CA PRO A 310 21.07 -9.75 2.70
C PRO A 310 21.35 -11.11 2.05
N LEU A 311 22.24 -11.11 1.06
CA LEU A 311 22.57 -12.25 0.18
C LEU A 311 21.50 -12.68 -0.83
N ASP A 312 20.33 -12.03 -0.88
CA ASP A 312 19.34 -12.35 -1.91
C ASP A 312 19.84 -11.98 -3.31
N CYS A 313 19.54 -12.84 -4.27
CA CYS A 313 19.44 -12.52 -5.69
C CYS A 313 17.96 -12.61 -6.09
N ILE A 314 17.45 -11.57 -6.74
CA ILE A 314 16.04 -11.49 -7.17
C ILE A 314 15.94 -10.87 -8.56
N ASP A 315 15.12 -11.46 -9.42
CA ASP A 315 14.84 -10.95 -10.76
C ASP A 315 13.42 -10.41 -10.79
N VAL A 316 13.25 -9.20 -11.30
CA VAL A 316 11.95 -8.57 -11.49
C VAL A 316 11.79 -8.05 -12.91
N LEU A 317 10.59 -8.18 -13.47
CA LEU A 317 10.22 -7.61 -14.76
C LEU A 317 9.58 -6.23 -14.55
N LEU A 318 10.15 -5.20 -15.16
CA LEU A 318 9.54 -3.87 -15.29
C LEU A 318 8.82 -3.80 -16.64
N PRO A 319 7.48 -3.72 -16.69
CA PRO A 319 6.73 -3.87 -17.93
C PRO A 319 6.85 -2.69 -18.91
N PHE A 320 7.27 -1.51 -18.46
CA PHE A 320 7.24 -0.27 -19.27
C PHE A 320 5.87 -0.06 -19.91
N ARG A 321 4.78 -0.23 -19.17
CA ARG A 321 3.42 0.04 -19.68
C ARG A 321 3.03 1.47 -19.41
N ARG A 322 2.06 2.00 -20.18
CA ARG A 322 1.33 3.20 -19.76
C ARG A 322 0.90 3.03 -18.29
N PRO A 323 1.22 3.99 -17.41
CA PRO A 323 0.75 3.97 -16.04
C PRO A 323 -0.79 3.85 -16.01
N PRO A 324 -1.36 2.76 -15.45
CA PRO A 324 -2.76 2.41 -15.59
C PRO A 324 -3.72 3.41 -14.92
N ASP A 325 -3.27 4.17 -13.93
CA ASP A 325 -4.09 5.15 -13.20
C ASP A 325 -4.08 6.55 -13.84
N VAL A 326 -3.47 6.72 -15.02
CA VAL A 326 -3.68 7.90 -15.87
C VAL A 326 -5.11 7.85 -16.43
N PRO A 327 -5.96 8.88 -16.26
CA PRO A 327 -7.34 8.81 -16.73
C PRO A 327 -7.47 8.51 -18.23
N GLN A 328 -8.50 7.75 -18.60
CA GLN A 328 -8.73 7.34 -19.99
C GLN A 328 -8.78 8.53 -20.96
N GLY A 329 -8.07 8.42 -22.08
CA GLY A 329 -8.00 9.45 -23.12
C GLY A 329 -6.95 10.54 -22.88
N LEU A 330 -6.23 10.50 -21.75
CA LEU A 330 -5.15 11.44 -21.42
C LEU A 330 -3.74 10.84 -21.63
N TRP A 331 -3.64 9.68 -22.29
CA TRP A 331 -2.35 9.10 -22.69
C TRP A 331 -2.18 9.12 -24.21
N PRO A 332 -1.00 9.53 -24.73
CA PRO A 332 0.09 10.16 -23.99
C PRO A 332 -0.35 11.52 -23.39
N PRO A 333 0.26 11.96 -22.27
CA PRO A 333 -0.01 13.29 -21.72
C PRO A 333 0.36 14.37 -22.74
N LYS A 334 -0.38 15.50 -22.71
CA LYS A 334 -0.16 16.62 -23.64
C LYS A 334 0.58 17.77 -22.99
N GLU A 335 0.33 17.98 -21.70
CA GLU A 335 0.93 19.06 -20.91
C GLU A 335 2.22 18.62 -20.20
N GLU A 336 2.40 17.32 -19.99
CA GLU A 336 3.66 16.73 -19.50
C GLU A 336 4.49 16.20 -20.68
N GLY A 337 5.73 16.66 -20.83
CA GLY A 337 6.63 16.26 -21.92
C GLY A 337 7.40 14.97 -21.62
N PHE A 338 7.71 14.20 -22.67
CA PHE A 338 8.61 13.05 -22.58
C PHE A 338 10.10 13.48 -22.52
N PRO A 339 10.99 12.66 -21.93
CA PRO A 339 10.68 11.42 -21.22
C PRO A 339 9.91 11.67 -19.93
N LEU A 340 8.97 10.77 -19.61
CA LEU A 340 8.34 10.76 -18.30
C LEU A 340 9.31 10.10 -17.33
N THR A 341 9.79 10.86 -16.36
CA THR A 341 10.81 10.43 -15.40
C THR A 341 10.15 10.09 -14.08
N TYR A 342 10.26 8.84 -13.68
CA TYR A 342 9.73 8.33 -12.43
C TYR A 342 10.87 7.90 -11.51
N PRO A 343 10.77 8.18 -10.20
CA PRO A 343 11.79 7.75 -9.26
C PRO A 343 11.68 6.26 -8.94
N MET A 344 12.80 5.70 -8.50
CA MET A 344 12.89 4.45 -7.76
C MET A 344 13.75 4.70 -6.53
N HIS A 345 13.24 4.34 -5.36
CA HIS A 345 14.02 4.37 -4.13
C HIS A 345 13.56 3.28 -3.18
N PRO A 346 14.40 2.84 -2.24
CA PRO A 346 13.96 1.88 -1.26
C PRO A 346 13.24 2.59 -0.09
N HIS A 347 12.28 1.90 0.51
CA HIS A 347 11.49 2.40 1.64
C HIS A 347 12.05 2.01 3.01
N ASP A 348 13.27 1.49 3.08
CA ASP A 348 14.04 1.62 4.30
C ASP A 348 14.57 3.04 4.39
N GLU A 349 13.70 3.99 4.76
CA GLU A 349 13.96 5.43 4.68
C GLU A 349 15.28 5.90 5.33
N ILE A 350 15.90 5.09 6.19
CA ILE A 350 17.29 5.27 6.63
C ILE A 350 18.27 5.38 5.44
N ALA A 351 18.09 4.57 4.39
CA ALA A 351 18.81 4.61 3.13
C ALA A 351 18.47 5.84 2.26
N VAL A 352 17.54 6.68 2.67
CA VAL A 352 17.20 7.95 2.00
C VAL A 352 17.96 9.11 2.62
N THR A 353 18.10 9.18 3.95
CA THR A 353 18.76 10.32 4.62
C THR A 353 20.07 9.98 5.33
N ALA A 354 20.64 8.81 5.05
CA ALA A 354 21.90 8.40 5.66
C ALA A 354 22.95 9.52 5.56
N GLY A 355 23.50 9.90 6.71
CA GLY A 355 24.52 10.94 6.87
C GLY A 355 24.21 12.36 6.37
N GLY A 356 22.93 12.67 6.13
CA GLY A 356 22.42 14.02 5.96
C GLY A 356 22.02 14.35 4.52
N GLY A 357 20.88 15.03 4.37
CA GLY A 357 20.25 15.35 3.09
C GLY A 357 19.22 14.32 2.62
N MET A 358 18.27 14.73 1.79
CA MET A 358 17.37 13.80 1.08
C MET A 358 18.07 13.17 -0.12
N TYR A 359 18.48 11.91 0.03
CA TYR A 359 19.15 11.05 -0.94
C TYR A 359 20.66 11.20 -1.22
N PRO A 360 21.48 12.15 -0.70
CA PRO A 360 22.82 12.31 -1.25
C PRO A 360 23.69 11.09 -1.03
N GLN A 361 23.77 10.58 0.19
CA GLN A 361 24.47 9.33 0.53
C GLN A 361 23.51 8.13 0.55
N GLY A 362 22.30 8.33 0.04
CA GLY A 362 21.23 7.35 -0.01
C GLY A 362 21.11 6.68 -1.38
N ILE A 363 20.04 5.90 -1.56
CA ILE A 363 19.66 5.32 -2.85
C ILE A 363 18.46 6.08 -3.41
N MET A 364 18.67 6.73 -4.55
CA MET A 364 17.61 7.27 -5.40
C MET A 364 18.03 7.07 -6.84
N ASN A 365 17.18 6.44 -7.62
CA ASN A 365 17.36 6.23 -9.04
C ASN A 365 16.17 6.83 -9.79
N ASP A 366 16.33 7.08 -11.08
CA ASP A 366 15.23 7.42 -11.96
C ASP A 366 15.07 6.33 -13.01
N TRP A 367 13.87 6.21 -13.58
CA TRP A 367 13.62 5.44 -14.78
C TRP A 367 12.72 6.26 -15.71
N HIS A 368 12.83 5.98 -17.02
CA HIS A 368 12.31 6.89 -18.03
C HIS A 368 11.47 6.15 -19.06
N ILE A 369 10.19 6.50 -19.15
CA ILE A 369 9.35 6.14 -20.31
C ILE A 369 9.69 7.14 -21.41
N LEU A 370 10.23 6.64 -22.52
CA LEU A 370 10.65 7.47 -23.67
C LEU A 370 9.46 7.81 -24.58
N GLU A 371 9.60 8.88 -25.35
CA GLU A 371 8.60 9.31 -26.34
C GLU A 371 8.29 8.18 -27.34
N PRO A 372 7.05 7.97 -27.79
CA PRO A 372 6.71 6.87 -28.70
C PRO A 372 7.38 6.89 -30.09
N THR A 373 7.85 8.02 -30.63
CA THR A 373 8.12 8.16 -32.10
C THR A 373 9.54 8.55 -32.56
N THR A 374 10.53 8.75 -31.70
CA THR A 374 11.90 9.15 -32.11
C THR A 374 12.89 7.99 -32.15
N ALA A 375 14.03 8.12 -32.84
CA ALA A 375 15.15 7.21 -32.65
C ALA A 375 15.68 7.36 -31.23
N ASP A 376 16.17 6.25 -30.66
CA ASP A 376 16.82 6.20 -29.34
C ASP A 376 17.73 7.42 -29.12
N PRO A 377 17.50 8.26 -28.09
CA PRO A 377 18.41 9.34 -27.77
C PRO A 377 19.67 8.71 -27.14
N GLY A 378 20.48 8.10 -28.00
CA GLY A 378 21.87 7.86 -27.70
C GLY A 378 22.49 9.23 -27.39
N ASN A 379 22.89 9.39 -26.13
CA ASN A 379 23.56 10.54 -25.54
C ASN A 379 22.61 11.62 -24.96
N ASP A 380 22.25 11.47 -23.69
CA ASP A 380 21.75 12.58 -22.84
C ASP A 380 22.88 13.49 -22.33
N GLY A 381 24.13 13.25 -22.78
CA GLY A 381 25.28 14.09 -22.45
C GLY A 381 25.90 13.66 -21.13
N SER A 382 27.08 13.05 -21.21
CA SER A 382 27.96 12.88 -20.06
C SER A 382 28.17 14.24 -19.36
N PHE A 383 27.66 14.37 -18.13
CA PHE A 383 27.80 15.58 -17.33
C PHE A 383 29.25 15.80 -16.90
N SER A 384 29.64 17.07 -16.84
CA SER A 384 30.98 17.51 -16.45
C SER A 384 31.14 17.58 -14.93
N ARG A 385 32.39 17.48 -14.45
CA ARG A 385 32.75 17.59 -13.02
C ARG A 385 32.29 18.90 -12.35
N GLU A 386 31.99 19.96 -13.11
CA GLU A 386 31.46 21.23 -12.57
C GLU A 386 29.96 21.16 -12.25
N GLU A 387 29.20 20.25 -12.87
CA GLU A 387 27.78 20.01 -12.59
C GLU A 387 27.56 19.19 -11.30
N HIS A 388 28.59 18.49 -10.80
CA HIS A 388 28.58 17.70 -9.55
C HIS A 388 28.23 18.51 -8.29
N ILE A 389 28.65 19.79 -8.22
CA ILE A 389 28.48 20.63 -7.01
C ILE A 389 27.13 21.38 -7.06
N VAL A 390 26.58 21.59 -8.26
CA VAL A 390 25.30 22.27 -8.45
C VAL A 390 24.11 21.33 -8.20
N SER A 391 24.27 20.01 -8.38
CA SER A 391 23.20 19.01 -8.18
C SER A 391 23.01 18.54 -6.72
N PHE A 392 24.07 18.41 -5.92
CA PHE A 392 23.96 17.99 -4.50
C PHE A 392 23.10 18.94 -3.64
N SER A 393 23.21 20.25 -3.88
CA SER A 393 22.49 21.27 -3.09
C SER A 393 21.04 21.53 -3.54
N GLN A 394 20.65 20.97 -4.68
CA GLN A 394 19.34 21.20 -5.31
C GLN A 394 18.48 19.94 -5.33
N PHE A 395 19.07 18.78 -5.61
CA PHE A 395 18.38 17.50 -5.66
C PHE A 395 17.84 17.11 -4.28
N GLY A 396 16.53 16.90 -4.17
CA GLY A 396 15.83 16.59 -2.91
C GLY A 396 15.76 17.74 -1.89
N CYS A 397 16.78 18.61 -1.80
CA CYS A 397 16.87 19.68 -0.81
C CYS A 397 16.11 20.97 -1.19
N LYS A 398 16.16 21.39 -2.48
CA LYS A 398 15.50 22.62 -2.96
C LYS A 398 14.55 22.34 -4.14
N PRO A 399 13.61 21.40 -4.00
CA PRO A 399 12.60 21.17 -5.02
C PRO A 399 11.76 22.43 -5.27
N LEU A 400 11.19 22.53 -6.46
CA LEU A 400 10.41 23.68 -6.87
C LEU A 400 9.17 23.82 -5.98
N ARG A 401 9.01 24.97 -5.33
CA ARG A 401 7.88 25.25 -4.42
C ARG A 401 6.78 26.01 -5.13
N ILE A 402 5.99 25.30 -5.91
CA ILE A 402 4.89 25.86 -6.68
C ILE A 402 3.61 25.05 -6.52
N SER A 403 2.50 25.69 -6.82
CA SER A 403 1.18 25.08 -6.83
C SER A 403 0.59 25.29 -8.23
N PRO A 404 1.08 24.53 -9.24
CA PRO A 404 0.62 24.69 -10.61
C PRO A 404 -0.82 24.19 -10.74
N GLU A 405 -1.43 24.44 -11.90
CA GLU A 405 -2.65 23.72 -12.27
C GLU A 405 -2.31 22.26 -12.57
N THR A 406 -3.28 21.37 -12.34
CA THR A 406 -3.15 19.95 -12.69
C THR A 406 -3.04 19.81 -14.22
N PRO A 407 -1.98 19.19 -14.76
CA PRO A 407 -1.87 18.94 -16.20
C PRO A 407 -3.01 18.03 -16.70
N ASP A 408 -3.51 18.29 -17.91
CA ASP A 408 -4.53 17.47 -18.58
C ASP A 408 -5.77 17.23 -17.68
N LYS A 409 -6.15 18.24 -16.87
CA LYS A 409 -7.22 18.11 -15.88
C LYS A 409 -8.56 17.75 -16.53
N THR A 410 -9.18 16.69 -16.05
CA THR A 410 -10.52 16.25 -16.45
C THR A 410 -11.52 16.41 -15.31
N THR A 411 -12.78 16.05 -15.54
CA THR A 411 -13.83 16.09 -14.51
C THR A 411 -13.70 14.87 -13.59
N PRO A 412 -13.69 15.06 -12.25
CA PRO A 412 -13.66 13.94 -11.31
C PRO A 412 -15.05 13.33 -11.10
N ASP A 413 -15.08 12.02 -10.85
CA ASP A 413 -16.22 11.34 -10.24
C ASP A 413 -16.24 11.52 -8.72
N VAL A 414 -15.04 11.60 -8.11
CA VAL A 414 -14.85 11.76 -6.66
C VAL A 414 -13.91 12.92 -6.39
N PHE A 415 -14.32 13.84 -5.53
CA PHE A 415 -13.49 14.95 -5.07
C PHE A 415 -13.24 14.83 -3.56
N ILE A 416 -11.97 14.89 -3.17
CA ILE A 416 -11.51 14.70 -1.78
C ILE A 416 -10.64 15.89 -1.40
N ARG A 417 -10.67 16.29 -0.13
CA ARG A 417 -9.76 17.31 0.42
C ARG A 417 -8.85 16.71 1.48
N ARG A 418 -7.59 17.13 1.47
CA ARG A 418 -6.61 16.84 2.52
C ARG A 418 -5.99 18.14 3.00
N GLN A 419 -5.92 18.30 4.31
CA GLN A 419 -5.30 19.47 4.94
C GLN A 419 -4.28 19.00 5.99
N PHE A 420 -3.12 19.66 6.05
CA PHE A 420 -2.14 19.41 7.10
C PHE A 420 -2.62 19.86 8.49
N PHE A 421 -2.34 19.05 9.50
CA PHE A 421 -2.29 19.45 10.92
C PHE A 421 -0.93 19.04 11.53
N GLY A 422 -0.46 19.79 12.53
CA GLY A 422 0.90 19.65 13.06
C GLY A 422 1.03 19.60 14.60
N ASP A 423 -0.08 19.59 15.31
CA ASP A 423 -0.17 19.85 16.75
C ASP A 423 -0.93 18.76 17.52
N ARG A 424 -1.09 17.57 16.93
CA ARG A 424 -1.74 16.44 17.61
C ARG A 424 -0.78 15.82 18.61
N GLU A 425 -1.19 15.73 19.87
CA GLU A 425 -0.48 14.94 20.88
C GLU A 425 -1.25 13.65 21.18
N ILE A 426 -0.52 12.54 21.29
CA ILE A 426 -1.02 11.25 21.78
C ILE A 426 -0.25 10.92 23.07
N GLU A 427 -1.00 10.64 24.14
CA GLU A 427 -0.42 10.14 25.38
C GLU A 427 -0.07 8.67 25.22
N MET A 428 1.20 8.35 25.45
CA MET A 428 1.76 7.02 25.37
C MET A 428 1.56 6.27 26.69
N PRO A 429 1.67 4.93 26.71
CA PRO A 429 1.42 4.12 27.91
C PRO A 429 2.31 4.44 29.12
N ASP A 430 3.46 5.07 28.89
CA ASP A 430 4.37 5.52 29.96
C ASP A 430 4.06 6.95 30.45
N GLY A 431 2.96 7.54 30.00
CA GLY A 431 2.50 8.89 30.35
C GLY A 431 3.13 10.02 29.54
N ASN A 432 4.09 9.71 28.65
CA ASN A 432 4.69 10.73 27.79
C ASN A 432 3.72 11.15 26.68
N LYS A 433 3.67 12.44 26.38
CA LYS A 433 2.93 12.95 25.22
C LYS A 433 3.86 13.06 24.03
N VAL A 434 3.49 12.41 22.93
CA VAL A 434 4.25 12.45 21.67
C VAL A 434 3.46 13.22 20.65
N ARG A 435 4.12 14.16 19.97
CA ARG A 435 3.56 14.97 18.89
C ARG A 435 3.54 14.20 17.57
N PHE A 436 2.43 14.35 16.85
CA PHE A 436 2.17 13.81 15.52
C PHE A 436 1.70 14.92 14.57
N TRP A 437 2.01 14.70 13.30
CA TRP A 437 1.50 15.43 12.14
C TRP A 437 0.61 14.48 11.34
N GLY A 438 -0.27 15.04 10.51
CA GLY A 438 -1.10 14.22 9.66
C GLY A 438 -1.87 15.04 8.63
N PHE A 439 -2.63 14.31 7.82
CA PHE A 439 -3.67 14.90 6.99
C PHE A 439 -5.00 14.75 7.71
N GLU A 440 -5.85 15.77 7.63
CA GLU A 440 -7.27 15.71 8.01
C GLU A 440 -8.13 15.96 6.78
N ASP A 441 -9.38 15.49 6.81
CA ASP A 441 -10.39 15.86 5.82
C ASP A 441 -11.21 17.03 6.36
N PRO A 442 -11.08 18.24 5.81
CA PRO A 442 -11.86 19.39 6.28
C PRO A 442 -13.37 19.26 6.01
N ASP A 443 -13.77 18.36 5.10
CA ASP A 443 -15.17 18.09 4.78
C ASP A 443 -15.77 17.00 5.68
N ASP A 444 -14.96 16.27 6.45
CA ASP A 444 -15.40 15.30 7.46
C ASP A 444 -14.77 15.59 8.84
N PRO A 445 -15.51 16.31 9.72
CA PRO A 445 -15.05 16.65 11.06
C PRO A 445 -14.70 15.45 11.96
N SER A 446 -15.19 14.23 11.64
CA SER A 446 -14.87 13.02 12.42
C SER A 446 -13.42 12.58 12.25
N THR A 447 -12.77 13.04 11.19
CA THR A 447 -11.38 12.71 10.85
C THR A 447 -10.36 13.70 11.41
N LYS A 448 -10.83 14.75 12.10
CA LYS A 448 -9.97 15.81 12.63
C LYS A 448 -8.88 15.25 13.55
N GLY A 449 -7.62 15.50 13.19
CA GLY A 449 -6.46 15.03 13.96
C GLY A 449 -6.34 13.51 14.05
N SER A 450 -6.92 12.76 13.11
CA SER A 450 -6.81 11.31 13.08
C SER A 450 -5.38 10.88 12.77
N ILE A 451 -4.92 9.87 13.50
CA ILE A 451 -3.69 9.13 13.20
C ILE A 451 -4.11 7.65 13.19
N PRO A 452 -3.94 6.92 12.08
CA PRO A 452 -3.46 7.36 10.75
C PRO A 452 -4.35 8.43 10.11
N ALA A 453 -3.86 9.00 9.00
CA ALA A 453 -4.61 9.94 8.18
C ALA A 453 -5.91 9.30 7.63
N PRO A 454 -6.95 10.10 7.31
CA PRO A 454 -8.26 9.63 6.90
C PRO A 454 -8.18 8.69 5.70
N ILE A 455 -8.94 7.60 5.73
CA ILE A 455 -8.97 6.63 4.63
C ILE A 455 -9.46 7.32 3.35
N VAL A 456 -8.76 7.11 2.24
CA VAL A 456 -9.28 7.40 0.89
C VAL A 456 -9.99 6.14 0.42
N ARG A 457 -11.32 6.18 0.24
CA ARG A 457 -12.08 5.03 -0.27
C ARG A 457 -12.86 5.41 -1.51
N VAL A 458 -12.54 4.77 -2.63
CA VAL A 458 -13.10 5.04 -3.96
C VAL A 458 -13.46 3.73 -4.64
N ARG A 459 -14.10 3.78 -5.81
CA ARG A 459 -14.40 2.59 -6.62
C ARG A 459 -13.54 2.55 -7.87
N GLU A 460 -13.24 1.33 -8.28
CA GLU A 460 -12.56 1.04 -9.55
C GLU A 460 -13.28 1.73 -10.72
N GLY A 461 -12.49 2.33 -11.61
CA GLY A 461 -12.91 3.11 -12.76
C GLY A 461 -13.16 4.59 -12.50
N GLN A 462 -13.29 5.03 -11.23
CA GLN A 462 -13.57 6.44 -10.92
C GLN A 462 -12.35 7.33 -11.14
N VAL A 463 -12.56 8.51 -11.73
CA VAL A 463 -11.59 9.60 -11.72
C VAL A 463 -11.65 10.31 -10.38
N VAL A 464 -10.51 10.38 -9.71
CA VAL A 464 -10.37 10.94 -8.38
C VAL A 464 -9.56 12.23 -8.45
N HIS A 465 -10.11 13.27 -7.85
CA HIS A 465 -9.39 14.50 -7.55
C HIS A 465 -9.16 14.58 -6.04
N CYS A 466 -7.90 14.69 -5.62
CA CYS A 466 -7.57 15.00 -4.23
C CYS A 466 -6.91 16.38 -4.16
N GLU A 467 -7.60 17.34 -3.56
CA GLU A 467 -7.03 18.65 -3.29
C GLU A 467 -6.24 18.62 -1.96
N LEU A 468 -4.92 18.73 -2.06
CA LEU A 468 -4.07 19.03 -0.91
C LEU A 468 -4.06 20.54 -0.69
N LYS A 469 -4.47 20.98 0.50
CA LYS A 469 -4.36 22.37 0.96
C LYS A 469 -3.37 22.46 2.11
N VAL A 470 -2.31 23.25 1.91
CA VAL A 470 -1.30 23.52 2.94
C VAL A 470 -1.45 24.96 3.41
N LYS A 471 -1.40 25.16 4.74
CA LYS A 471 -1.46 26.49 5.37
C LYS A 471 -0.11 26.95 5.93
N LYS A 472 0.78 26.00 6.20
CA LYS A 472 2.10 26.23 6.79
C LYS A 472 3.03 25.14 6.28
N ASN A 473 4.21 25.55 5.84
CA ASN A 473 5.21 24.70 5.20
C ASN A 473 4.66 23.97 3.96
N THR A 474 5.56 23.52 3.12
CA THR A 474 5.19 22.76 1.93
C THR A 474 5.01 21.28 2.27
N HIS A 475 4.15 20.58 1.54
CA HIS A 475 3.93 19.13 1.65
C HIS A 475 3.63 18.54 0.26
N THR A 476 3.56 17.23 0.17
CA THR A 476 3.05 16.50 -1.00
C THR A 476 2.13 15.36 -0.55
N ILE A 477 1.45 14.72 -1.50
CA ILE A 477 0.84 13.40 -1.31
C ILE A 477 1.38 12.50 -2.42
N HIS A 478 2.04 11.42 -2.02
CA HIS A 478 2.39 10.30 -2.88
C HIS A 478 1.43 9.12 -2.66
N TRP A 479 1.16 8.37 -3.72
CA TRP A 479 0.09 7.35 -3.82
C TRP A 479 0.68 5.97 -4.11
N HIS A 480 0.98 5.22 -3.06
CA HIS A 480 1.58 3.91 -3.24
C HIS A 480 0.64 2.89 -3.88
N GLY A 481 1.11 2.31 -4.98
CA GLY A 481 0.42 1.38 -5.86
C GLY A 481 -0.64 1.98 -6.79
N ILE A 482 -0.85 3.30 -6.72
CA ILE A 482 -1.52 4.05 -7.79
C ILE A 482 -0.41 4.53 -8.73
N GLU A 483 -0.58 4.32 -10.03
CA GLU A 483 0.40 4.58 -11.08
C GLU A 483 -0.04 5.80 -11.94
N PRO A 484 0.03 7.06 -11.44
CA PRO A 484 -0.42 8.24 -12.17
C PRO A 484 0.68 8.82 -13.09
N THR A 485 0.43 9.98 -13.69
CA THR A 485 1.50 10.76 -14.36
C THR A 485 2.51 11.31 -13.35
N CYS A 486 3.72 11.68 -13.80
CA CYS A 486 4.79 12.22 -12.96
C CYS A 486 4.34 13.42 -12.11
N PHE A 487 3.57 14.36 -12.69
CA PHE A 487 3.06 15.52 -11.93
C PHE A 487 2.03 15.16 -10.85
N ASN A 488 1.35 14.02 -11.00
CA ASN A 488 0.34 13.54 -10.06
C ASN A 488 0.87 12.49 -9.08
N ASP A 489 2.14 12.08 -9.22
CA ASP A 489 2.80 11.09 -8.38
C ASP A 489 3.21 11.65 -7.01
N GLY A 490 3.56 12.93 -6.92
CA GLY A 490 3.79 13.62 -5.65
C GLY A 490 5.19 13.51 -5.05
N VAL A 491 6.17 13.03 -5.82
CA VAL A 491 7.60 13.07 -5.44
C VAL A 491 8.22 14.41 -5.84
N PRO A 492 8.75 15.21 -4.90
CA PRO A 492 9.13 16.60 -5.17
C PRO A 492 10.18 16.83 -6.27
N HIS A 493 11.14 15.92 -6.47
CA HIS A 493 12.25 16.15 -7.41
C HIS A 493 11.89 15.86 -8.88
N ASN A 494 10.90 14.99 -9.13
CA ASN A 494 10.31 14.76 -10.46
C ASN A 494 9.06 15.62 -10.70
N SER A 495 8.53 16.26 -9.64
CA SER A 495 7.36 17.15 -9.71
C SER A 495 7.62 18.48 -8.99
N PHE A 496 7.00 18.70 -7.82
CA PHE A 496 7.10 19.93 -7.05
C PHE A 496 6.60 19.73 -5.60
N GLU A 497 6.91 20.70 -4.74
CA GLU A 497 6.35 20.81 -3.40
C GLU A 497 5.12 21.75 -3.39
N VAL A 498 3.99 21.29 -2.84
CA VAL A 498 2.78 22.11 -2.74
C VAL A 498 2.94 23.15 -1.63
N ASN A 499 2.79 24.43 -1.97
CA ASN A 499 2.94 25.56 -1.03
C ASN A 499 1.63 26.26 -0.63
N SER A 500 0.55 25.99 -1.36
CA SER A 500 -0.77 26.55 -1.09
C SER A 500 -1.87 25.52 -1.33
N ARG A 501 -2.09 25.14 -2.59
CA ARG A 501 -3.05 24.11 -2.98
C ARG A 501 -2.62 23.41 -4.26
N TYR A 502 -2.88 22.12 -4.36
CA TYR A 502 -2.75 21.38 -5.62
C TYR A 502 -3.83 20.31 -5.67
N THR A 503 -4.34 20.01 -6.87
CA THR A 503 -5.27 18.90 -7.08
C THR A 503 -4.52 17.76 -7.76
N TYR A 504 -4.27 16.68 -7.03
CA TYR A 504 -3.82 15.42 -7.62
C TYR A 504 -4.96 14.77 -8.39
N GLN A 505 -4.68 14.26 -9.57
CA GLN A 505 -5.63 13.54 -10.42
C GLN A 505 -5.10 12.16 -10.77
N TRP A 506 -5.95 11.15 -10.61
CA TRP A 506 -5.71 9.78 -11.05
C TRP A 506 -7.05 9.08 -11.24
N GLN A 507 -7.07 7.98 -11.98
CA GLN A 507 -8.23 7.10 -12.16
C GLN A 507 -7.95 5.80 -11.43
N ALA A 508 -8.85 5.37 -10.53
CA ALA A 508 -8.66 4.14 -9.77
C ALA A 508 -8.73 2.91 -10.69
N ALA A 509 -7.60 2.43 -11.22
CA ALA A 509 -7.61 1.44 -12.30
C ALA A 509 -7.98 0.02 -11.80
N GLN A 510 -7.69 -0.30 -10.54
CA GLN A 510 -7.85 -1.64 -10.00
C GLN A 510 -8.31 -1.62 -8.53
N ALA A 511 -9.25 -2.50 -8.18
CA ALA A 511 -9.61 -2.75 -6.79
C ALA A 511 -8.46 -3.37 -5.98
N GLY A 512 -8.27 -2.88 -4.75
CA GLY A 512 -7.18 -3.34 -3.87
C GLY A 512 -6.93 -2.44 -2.66
N THR A 513 -5.89 -2.79 -1.89
CA THR A 513 -5.36 -2.02 -0.76
C THR A 513 -4.10 -1.26 -1.15
N PHE A 514 -4.16 0.04 -0.97
CA PHE A 514 -3.12 1.00 -1.28
C PHE A 514 -2.88 1.88 -0.04
N PHE A 515 -1.97 2.83 -0.14
CA PHE A 515 -1.87 3.87 0.87
C PHE A 515 -1.32 5.16 0.25
N TYR A 516 -1.36 6.22 1.03
CA TYR A 516 -0.79 7.50 0.64
C TYR A 516 0.00 8.10 1.80
N HIS A 517 1.02 8.88 1.49
CA HIS A 517 1.81 9.58 2.51
C HIS A 517 2.43 10.87 1.98
N CYS A 518 2.97 11.70 2.89
CA CYS A 518 3.78 12.84 2.50
C CYS A 518 5.17 12.38 2.04
N HIS A 519 5.59 12.82 0.86
CA HIS A 519 6.89 12.47 0.25
C HIS A 519 7.90 13.63 0.30
N LYS A 520 7.57 14.73 1.00
CA LYS A 520 8.50 15.86 1.10
C LYS A 520 9.80 15.50 1.84
N ASN A 521 9.66 15.05 3.08
CA ASN A 521 10.75 14.55 3.91
C ASN A 521 10.26 13.22 4.45
N THR A 522 10.35 12.20 3.62
CA THR A 522 9.66 10.94 3.84
C THR A 522 10.02 10.33 5.19
N VAL A 523 11.31 10.32 5.55
CA VAL A 523 11.79 9.83 6.85
C VAL A 523 11.04 10.49 8.02
N LEU A 524 11.05 11.82 8.09
CA LEU A 524 10.45 12.52 9.22
C LEU A 524 8.93 12.52 9.13
N HIS A 525 8.36 12.93 7.99
CA HIS A 525 6.92 13.16 7.86
C HIS A 525 6.13 11.85 8.00
N PHE A 526 6.69 10.74 7.51
CA PHE A 526 6.14 9.41 7.73
C PHE A 526 6.20 9.02 9.22
N GLN A 527 7.36 9.18 9.89
CA GLN A 527 7.48 8.95 11.35
C GLN A 527 6.56 9.85 12.19
N MET A 528 6.26 11.05 11.71
CA MET A 528 5.35 11.98 12.36
C MET A 528 3.88 11.59 12.19
N GLY A 529 3.55 10.62 11.32
CA GLY A 529 2.20 10.07 11.15
C GLY A 529 1.45 10.52 9.89
N MET A 530 2.13 11.15 8.93
CA MET A 530 1.52 11.64 7.68
C MET A 530 1.32 10.54 6.64
N SER A 531 0.62 9.47 7.01
CA SER A 531 0.26 8.34 6.14
C SER A 531 -1.16 7.85 6.43
N GLY A 532 -1.85 7.35 5.40
CA GLY A 532 -3.21 6.83 5.51
C GLY A 532 -3.51 5.76 4.48
N LEU A 533 -4.44 4.86 4.81
CA LEU A 533 -4.89 3.81 3.90
C LEU A 533 -5.67 4.40 2.71
N LEU A 534 -5.49 3.77 1.55
CA LEU A 534 -6.32 3.99 0.36
C LEU A 534 -6.94 2.64 -0.02
N VAL A 535 -8.25 2.61 -0.22
CA VAL A 535 -8.98 1.41 -0.62
C VAL A 535 -9.73 1.70 -1.90
N VAL A 536 -9.46 0.91 -2.94
CA VAL A 536 -10.27 0.89 -4.15
C VAL A 536 -11.20 -0.32 -4.04
N ASP A 537 -12.50 -0.06 -3.85
CA ASP A 537 -13.52 -1.09 -3.92
C ASP A 537 -13.75 -1.50 -5.39
N PRO A 538 -14.18 -2.74 -5.66
CA PRO A 538 -14.59 -3.13 -7.01
C PRO A 538 -15.83 -2.33 -7.47
N PRO A 539 -16.19 -2.36 -8.77
CA PRO A 539 -17.30 -1.57 -9.32
C PRO A 539 -18.64 -1.79 -8.60
N GLU A 540 -18.89 -3.00 -8.09
CA GLU A 540 -20.07 -3.32 -7.29
C GLU A 540 -20.12 -2.66 -5.89
N GLY A 541 -19.02 -2.09 -5.42
CA GLY A 541 -18.85 -1.48 -4.11
C GLY A 541 -18.24 -2.42 -3.05
N PRO A 542 -18.24 -2.01 -1.77
CA PRO A 542 -17.62 -2.76 -0.68
C PRO A 542 -18.33 -4.10 -0.40
N GLY A 543 -17.65 -4.99 0.32
CA GLY A 543 -18.11 -6.35 0.64
C GLY A 543 -17.48 -7.45 -0.21
N ARG A 544 -16.58 -7.07 -1.13
CA ARG A 544 -15.70 -7.97 -1.88
C ARG A 544 -14.32 -7.33 -2.05
N LEU A 545 -13.28 -8.16 -2.09
CA LEU A 545 -11.89 -7.71 -2.31
C LEU A 545 -11.71 -7.01 -3.66
N CYS A 546 -12.13 -7.69 -4.73
CA CYS A 546 -12.02 -7.29 -6.14
C CYS A 546 -13.08 -8.06 -6.94
N THR A 547 -13.37 -7.67 -8.19
CA THR A 547 -14.32 -8.42 -9.04
C THR A 547 -13.88 -9.88 -9.19
N GLY A 548 -14.77 -10.82 -8.88
CA GLY A 548 -14.46 -12.27 -8.88
C GLY A 548 -13.73 -12.77 -7.63
N GLY A 549 -13.16 -11.90 -6.81
CA GLY A 549 -12.50 -12.23 -5.54
C GLY A 549 -13.47 -12.57 -4.38
N PRO A 550 -12.94 -12.86 -3.18
CA PRO A 550 -13.72 -13.31 -2.03
C PRO A 550 -14.59 -12.19 -1.48
N LYS A 551 -15.78 -12.57 -1.00
CA LYS A 551 -16.66 -11.69 -0.23
C LYS A 551 -16.23 -11.66 1.23
N TYR A 552 -16.51 -10.57 1.90
CA TYR A 552 -16.28 -10.45 3.34
C TYR A 552 -17.48 -9.83 4.05
N ASP A 553 -17.74 -10.26 5.28
CA ASP A 553 -18.77 -9.70 6.15
C ASP A 553 -18.21 -8.67 7.13
N VAL A 554 -16.93 -8.85 7.50
CA VAL A 554 -16.16 -7.98 8.38
C VAL A 554 -14.90 -7.55 7.65
N GLU A 555 -14.59 -6.26 7.69
CA GLU A 555 -13.35 -5.70 7.15
C GLU A 555 -12.53 -5.12 8.30
N ALA A 556 -11.30 -5.59 8.43
CA ALA A 556 -10.32 -5.15 9.41
C ALA A 556 -9.23 -4.37 8.66
N LEU A 557 -9.10 -3.08 8.97
CA LEU A 557 -8.06 -2.22 8.42
C LEU A 557 -6.99 -2.02 9.50
N TRP A 558 -5.77 -2.46 9.29
CA TRP A 558 -4.67 -2.26 10.25
C TRP A 558 -3.51 -1.53 9.58
N ALA A 559 -3.38 -0.24 9.89
CA ALA A 559 -2.18 0.54 9.62
C ALA A 559 -1.27 0.47 10.85
N ILE A 560 -0.12 -0.17 10.68
CA ILE A 560 0.81 -0.48 11.76
C ILE A 560 1.93 0.56 11.73
N ALA A 561 2.25 1.16 12.88
CA ALA A 561 3.25 2.22 12.99
C ALA A 561 4.23 1.94 14.15
N ASP A 562 5.48 2.31 13.98
CA ASP A 562 6.46 2.42 15.04
C ASP A 562 6.88 3.89 15.21
N VAL A 563 7.34 4.23 16.41
CA VAL A 563 7.50 5.63 16.81
C VAL A 563 8.80 5.77 17.58
N ASP A 564 9.73 6.51 16.97
CA ASP A 564 10.93 6.98 17.65
C ASP A 564 10.69 8.41 18.18
N PRO A 565 10.46 8.61 19.49
CA PRO A 565 10.16 9.94 20.01
C PRO A 565 11.29 10.94 19.81
N ARG A 566 12.54 10.50 19.57
CA ARG A 566 13.69 11.38 19.37
C ARG A 566 13.56 12.20 18.09
N PHE A 567 12.91 11.65 17.06
CA PHE A 567 12.76 12.31 15.74
C PHE A 567 12.00 13.65 15.84
N ARG A 568 11.16 13.82 16.87
CA ARG A 568 10.36 15.04 17.11
C ARG A 568 11.20 16.22 17.60
N GLU A 569 12.35 15.90 18.20
CA GLU A 569 13.26 16.85 18.87
C GLU A 569 14.50 17.16 18.03
N LEU A 570 14.59 16.58 16.83
CA LEU A 570 15.73 16.80 15.93
C LEU A 570 15.79 18.27 15.45
N PRO A 571 17.01 18.81 15.31
CA PRO A 571 17.19 20.18 14.81
C PRO A 571 16.68 20.30 13.36
N GLY A 572 16.19 21.49 13.01
CA GLY A 572 15.62 21.77 11.67
C GLY A 572 14.10 21.58 11.57
N GLY A 573 13.47 20.93 12.56
CA GLY A 573 12.02 20.84 12.66
C GLY A 573 11.38 20.21 11.42
N HIS A 574 10.51 20.95 10.73
CA HIS A 574 9.77 20.46 9.57
C HIS A 574 10.65 19.97 8.40
N ASP A 575 11.82 20.60 8.22
CA ASP A 575 12.75 20.34 7.12
C ASP A 575 14.04 19.69 7.65
N ALA A 576 14.01 19.07 8.83
CA ALA A 576 15.18 18.46 9.46
C ALA A 576 15.89 17.51 8.50
N GLY A 577 17.21 17.64 8.39
CA GLY A 577 18.06 16.77 7.59
C GLY A 577 17.82 16.80 6.08
N MET A 578 17.00 17.70 5.53
CA MET A 578 16.71 17.70 4.09
C MET A 578 17.88 18.19 3.23
N CYS A 579 18.80 18.97 3.78
CA CYS A 579 19.77 19.76 3.02
C CYS A 579 21.23 19.49 3.40
N GLY A 580 21.54 18.23 3.69
CA GLY A 580 22.90 17.76 4.00
C GLY A 580 23.21 17.76 5.49
N GLU A 581 22.30 18.22 6.35
CA GLU A 581 22.48 18.14 7.79
C GLU A 581 22.33 16.69 8.25
N ASP A 582 23.39 16.14 8.82
CA ASP A 582 23.30 14.90 9.56
C ASP A 582 22.61 15.14 10.92
N VAL A 583 21.30 14.95 10.94
CA VAL A 583 20.49 15.07 12.16
C VAL A 583 20.37 13.73 12.90
N GLY A 584 21.01 12.66 12.43
CA GLY A 584 21.00 11.35 13.07
C GLY A 584 19.78 10.48 12.74
N PHE A 585 19.16 10.67 11.56
CA PHE A 585 18.09 9.79 11.07
C PHE A 585 18.57 8.36 10.76
N ASP A 586 19.87 8.17 10.55
CA ASP A 586 20.52 6.87 10.41
C ASP A 586 20.35 6.00 11.67
N LYS A 587 20.12 6.63 12.82
CA LYS A 587 19.85 5.94 14.09
C LYS A 587 18.35 5.83 14.30
N PHE A 588 17.79 4.67 13.98
CA PHE A 588 16.40 4.35 14.28
C PHE A 588 16.28 3.45 15.52
N ASP A 589 15.62 3.95 16.57
CA ASP A 589 15.43 3.26 17.85
C ASP A 589 13.99 3.49 18.34
N PRO A 590 13.00 2.82 17.72
CA PRO A 590 11.59 3.04 18.03
C PRO A 590 11.28 2.58 19.46
N LYS A 591 10.52 3.40 20.17
CA LYS A 591 10.09 3.13 21.55
C LYS A 591 8.63 2.70 21.64
N TYR A 592 7.77 3.24 20.78
CA TYR A 592 6.33 2.94 20.80
C TYR A 592 5.89 2.23 19.54
N PHE A 593 4.97 1.28 19.69
CA PHE A 593 4.45 0.43 18.63
C PHE A 593 2.93 0.52 18.63
N MET A 594 2.34 0.76 17.47
CA MET A 594 0.94 1.17 17.35
C MET A 594 0.23 0.41 16.23
N ILE A 595 -1.08 0.24 16.39
CA ILE A 595 -1.98 -0.20 15.31
C ILE A 595 -3.14 0.80 15.26
N ASN A 596 -3.43 1.36 14.10
CA ASN A 596 -4.46 2.39 13.90
C ASN A 596 -4.35 3.57 14.88
N GLY A 597 -3.11 4.00 15.17
CA GLY A 597 -2.83 5.11 16.09
C GLY A 597 -3.14 4.81 17.56
N VAL A 598 -3.38 3.54 17.91
CA VAL A 598 -3.49 3.07 19.30
C VAL A 598 -2.15 2.49 19.73
N PRO A 599 -1.49 3.00 20.78
CA PRO A 599 -0.22 2.47 21.25
C PRO A 599 -0.40 1.19 22.07
N HIS A 600 0.46 0.19 21.87
CA HIS A 600 0.51 -1.02 22.68
C HIS A 600 0.88 -0.68 24.15
N PRO A 601 0.18 -1.19 25.18
CA PRO A 601 -0.73 -2.34 25.18
C PRO A 601 -2.21 -2.05 24.97
N LEU A 602 -2.62 -0.79 24.73
CA LEU A 602 -4.04 -0.43 24.54
C LEU A 602 -4.65 -1.12 23.31
N THR A 603 -3.82 -1.49 22.33
CA THR A 603 -4.19 -2.28 21.13
C THR A 603 -4.91 -3.60 21.44
N ARG A 604 -4.75 -4.14 22.66
CA ARG A 604 -5.40 -5.39 23.10
C ARG A 604 -6.90 -5.24 23.32
N GLU A 605 -7.38 -4.03 23.62
CA GLU A 605 -8.75 -3.78 24.06
C GLU A 605 -9.46 -2.67 23.26
N ASP A 606 -8.72 -1.81 22.55
CA ASP A 606 -9.31 -0.70 21.80
C ASP A 606 -10.12 -1.18 20.58
N ASN A 607 -11.36 -0.71 20.46
CA ASN A 607 -12.29 -1.07 19.38
C ASN A 607 -11.83 -0.61 17.98
N LYS A 608 -10.82 0.26 17.86
CA LYS A 608 -10.19 0.59 16.58
C LYS A 608 -9.30 -0.53 16.04
N VAL A 609 -8.86 -1.44 16.91
CA VAL A 609 -7.89 -2.49 16.57
C VAL A 609 -8.50 -3.88 16.74
N VAL A 610 -9.23 -4.10 17.83
CA VAL A 610 -9.89 -5.38 18.13
C VAL A 610 -10.98 -5.67 17.09
N ILE A 611 -10.86 -6.84 16.46
CA ILE A 611 -11.81 -7.28 15.44
C ILE A 611 -12.85 -8.19 16.08
N LYS A 612 -14.12 -7.95 15.79
CA LYS A 612 -15.25 -8.74 16.30
C LYS A 612 -16.04 -9.30 15.12
N ALA A 613 -16.29 -10.60 15.12
CA ALA A 613 -17.05 -11.31 14.09
C ALA A 613 -17.93 -12.40 14.71
N ASN A 614 -18.90 -12.90 13.93
CA ASN A 614 -19.63 -14.12 14.26
C ASN A 614 -18.99 -15.34 13.56
N PRO A 615 -19.19 -16.57 14.07
CA PRO A 615 -18.58 -17.77 13.47
C PRO A 615 -18.92 -18.00 11.99
N ASP A 616 -20.08 -17.52 11.54
CA ASP A 616 -20.55 -17.62 10.15
C ASP A 616 -20.11 -16.45 9.26
N GLN A 617 -19.35 -15.50 9.81
CA GLN A 617 -18.85 -14.34 9.08
C GLN A 617 -17.43 -14.56 8.57
N SER A 618 -17.22 -14.14 7.34
CA SER A 618 -15.91 -14.01 6.72
C SER A 618 -15.27 -12.67 7.08
N ILE A 619 -13.96 -12.67 7.30
CA ILE A 619 -13.17 -11.49 7.68
C ILE A 619 -12.10 -11.24 6.62
N LEU A 620 -12.04 -10.02 6.10
CA LEU A 620 -10.91 -9.53 5.31
C LEU A 620 -10.04 -8.62 6.17
N PHE A 621 -8.78 -8.97 6.35
CA PHE A 621 -7.77 -8.11 6.97
C PHE A 621 -6.99 -7.41 5.86
N ARG A 622 -6.98 -6.08 5.86
CA ARG A 622 -6.11 -5.24 5.03
C ARG A 622 -5.01 -4.68 5.94
N LEU A 623 -3.78 -5.06 5.65
CA LEU A 623 -2.59 -4.80 6.44
C LEU A 623 -1.75 -3.75 5.71
N LEU A 624 -1.28 -2.74 6.43
CA LEU A 624 -0.33 -1.75 5.95
C LEU A 624 0.86 -1.68 6.91
N ASN A 625 2.06 -1.89 6.37
CA ASN A 625 3.29 -1.56 7.07
C ASN A 625 3.61 -0.06 6.88
N SER A 626 3.23 0.75 7.88
CA SER A 626 3.62 2.17 7.98
C SER A 626 4.70 2.41 9.03
N THR A 627 5.70 1.52 9.07
CA THR A 627 6.80 1.50 10.04
C THR A 627 8.15 1.59 9.32
N PHE A 628 9.27 1.77 10.02
CA PHE A 628 10.62 1.49 9.47
C PHE A 628 11.16 0.12 9.87
N SER A 629 10.31 -0.72 10.46
CA SER A 629 10.62 -2.08 10.86
C SER A 629 10.15 -3.08 9.79
N VAL A 630 10.81 -4.24 9.76
CA VAL A 630 10.24 -5.42 9.10
C VAL A 630 9.19 -6.00 10.02
N LEU A 631 7.96 -6.15 9.54
CA LEU A 631 6.84 -6.67 10.33
C LEU A 631 6.69 -8.17 10.13
N TYR A 632 6.59 -8.90 11.24
CA TYR A 632 6.16 -10.29 11.25
C TYR A 632 4.79 -10.37 11.93
N ILE A 633 3.74 -10.53 11.14
CA ILE A 633 2.35 -10.57 11.62
C ILE A 633 1.90 -12.03 11.70
N LYS A 634 1.60 -12.51 12.91
CA LYS A 634 1.28 -13.92 13.17
C LYS A 634 -0.18 -14.06 13.61
N PHE A 635 -0.97 -14.71 12.77
CA PHE A 635 -2.32 -15.14 13.09
C PHE A 635 -2.29 -16.51 13.77
N PRO A 636 -3.10 -16.77 14.81
CA PRO A 636 -3.14 -18.07 15.51
C PRO A 636 -4.06 -19.08 14.81
N PHE A 637 -4.44 -18.81 13.56
CA PHE A 637 -5.28 -19.63 12.69
C PHE A 637 -4.80 -19.44 11.25
N ASP A 638 -5.16 -20.38 10.39
CA ASP A 638 -4.83 -20.31 8.96
C ASP A 638 -5.53 -19.11 8.32
N VAL A 639 -4.80 -18.40 7.45
CA VAL A 639 -5.35 -17.29 6.66
C VAL A 639 -5.06 -17.52 5.18
N LEU A 640 -6.02 -17.16 4.32
CA LEU A 640 -5.82 -17.18 2.88
C LEU A 640 -5.20 -15.83 2.46
N PHE A 641 -4.00 -15.86 1.92
CA PHE A 641 -3.34 -14.68 1.35
C PHE A 641 -3.93 -14.38 -0.03
N VAL A 642 -4.51 -13.19 -0.19
CA VAL A 642 -5.41 -12.88 -1.32
C VAL A 642 -5.02 -11.64 -2.12
N GLU A 643 -4.17 -10.78 -1.58
CA GLU A 643 -3.75 -9.52 -2.22
C GLU A 643 -2.38 -9.10 -1.69
N ARG A 644 -1.52 -8.58 -2.55
CA ARG A 644 -0.28 -7.88 -2.18
C ARG A 644 -0.22 -6.55 -2.93
N ASP A 645 0.12 -5.47 -2.23
CA ASP A 645 0.34 -4.14 -2.80
C ASP A 645 -0.77 -3.67 -3.77
N GLY A 646 -2.04 -3.91 -3.44
CA GLY A 646 -3.17 -3.51 -4.27
C GLY A 646 -3.34 -4.34 -5.55
N ARG A 647 -2.64 -5.48 -5.66
CA ARG A 647 -2.80 -6.47 -6.73
C ARG A 647 -3.44 -7.74 -6.15
N PRO A 648 -4.73 -7.99 -6.44
CA PRO A 648 -5.38 -9.23 -6.04
C PRO A 648 -4.76 -10.45 -6.73
N LEU A 649 -4.62 -11.54 -6.00
CA LEU A 649 -4.08 -12.79 -6.54
C LEU A 649 -5.12 -13.61 -7.32
N TYR A 650 -6.33 -13.08 -7.51
CA TYR A 650 -7.36 -13.71 -8.33
C TYR A 650 -7.26 -13.24 -9.78
N PRO A 651 -7.78 -14.00 -10.76
CA PRO A 651 -7.89 -13.52 -12.13
C PRO A 651 -8.60 -12.17 -12.19
N SER A 652 -7.92 -11.18 -12.77
CA SER A 652 -8.36 -9.80 -12.89
C SER A 652 -7.91 -9.25 -14.25
N PRO A 653 -8.33 -8.03 -14.65
CA PRO A 653 -7.78 -7.40 -15.84
C PRO A 653 -6.25 -7.26 -15.85
N SER A 654 -5.60 -7.19 -14.68
CA SER A 654 -4.15 -7.11 -14.50
C SER A 654 -3.47 -8.43 -14.19
N ASN A 655 -4.21 -9.41 -13.67
CA ASN A 655 -3.73 -10.76 -13.39
C ASN A 655 -4.39 -11.75 -14.34
N HIS A 656 -3.69 -12.12 -15.40
CA HIS A 656 -4.16 -13.11 -16.37
C HIS A 656 -3.94 -14.57 -15.93
N GLY A 657 -3.88 -14.82 -14.63
CA GLY A 657 -3.59 -16.14 -14.05
C GLY A 657 -2.09 -16.41 -13.86
N TYR A 658 -1.30 -15.35 -13.63
CA TYR A 658 0.11 -15.45 -13.26
C TYR A 658 0.28 -15.75 -11.77
N SER A 659 -0.68 -15.31 -10.97
CA SER A 659 -0.74 -15.58 -9.55
C SER A 659 -2.06 -16.16 -9.10
N HIS A 660 -2.03 -16.81 -7.93
CA HIS A 660 -3.17 -17.40 -7.25
C HIS A 660 -3.07 -17.23 -5.72
N PRO A 661 -4.20 -17.19 -4.99
CA PRO A 661 -4.20 -17.17 -3.53
C PRO A 661 -3.55 -18.42 -2.95
N PHE A 662 -3.00 -18.31 -1.74
CA PHE A 662 -2.38 -19.42 -1.00
C PHE A 662 -2.59 -19.28 0.51
N ILE A 663 -2.54 -20.40 1.23
CA ILE A 663 -2.75 -20.40 2.68
C ILE A 663 -1.44 -20.10 3.41
N ILE A 664 -1.51 -19.26 4.43
CA ILE A 664 -0.48 -19.08 5.43
C ILE A 664 -0.96 -19.80 6.71
N PRO A 665 -0.29 -20.89 7.12
CA PRO A 665 -0.63 -21.64 8.32
C PRO A 665 -0.60 -20.80 9.61
N ALA A 666 -1.42 -21.21 10.57
CA ALA A 666 -1.42 -20.66 11.92
C ALA A 666 0.00 -20.56 12.52
N GLY A 667 0.37 -19.37 13.00
CA GLY A 667 1.65 -19.08 13.62
C GLY A 667 2.79 -18.75 12.66
N GLN A 668 2.65 -19.06 11.35
CA GLN A 668 3.62 -18.63 10.35
C GLN A 668 3.46 -17.11 10.11
N PRO A 669 4.55 -16.34 10.14
CA PRO A 669 4.46 -14.90 9.98
C PRO A 669 4.14 -14.52 8.52
N ILE A 670 3.28 -13.52 8.37
CA ILE A 670 3.26 -12.69 7.17
C ILE A 670 4.39 -11.67 7.34
N GLU A 671 5.40 -11.77 6.50
CA GLU A 671 6.49 -10.79 6.43
C GLU A 671 6.09 -9.61 5.56
N MET A 672 6.29 -8.40 6.08
CA MET A 672 6.02 -7.16 5.38
C MET A 672 7.13 -6.15 5.66
N GLU A 673 7.79 -5.68 4.63
CA GLU A 673 8.72 -4.57 4.66
C GLU A 673 8.00 -3.23 4.63
N THR A 674 8.72 -2.12 4.89
CA THR A 674 8.15 -0.78 4.89
C THR A 674 7.37 -0.51 3.61
N ALA A 675 6.29 0.26 3.75
CA ALA A 675 5.38 0.64 2.70
C ALA A 675 4.50 -0.50 2.17
N GLN A 676 4.83 -1.78 2.31
CA GLN A 676 4.01 -2.85 1.72
C GLN A 676 2.61 -2.99 2.32
N ARG A 677 1.69 -3.49 1.48
CA ARG A 677 0.32 -3.86 1.86
C ARG A 677 0.06 -5.32 1.57
N ALA A 678 -0.76 -5.94 2.40
CA ALA A 678 -1.24 -7.28 2.16
C ALA A 678 -2.70 -7.38 2.57
N SER A 679 -3.49 -8.20 1.86
CA SER A 679 -4.77 -8.63 2.38
C SER A 679 -4.81 -10.12 2.60
N VAL A 680 -5.33 -10.52 3.76
CA VAL A 680 -5.62 -11.92 4.08
C VAL A 680 -7.08 -12.09 4.44
N TRP A 681 -7.63 -13.24 4.07
CA TRP A 681 -9.04 -13.56 4.21
C TRP A 681 -9.21 -14.84 5.03
N VAL A 682 -10.24 -14.87 5.86
CA VAL A 682 -10.58 -16.04 6.67
C VAL A 682 -12.09 -16.18 6.79
N GLU A 683 -12.58 -17.39 6.85
CA GLU A 683 -13.98 -17.72 7.11
C GLU A 683 -14.10 -18.85 8.12
N ASN A 684 -15.30 -19.05 8.65
CA ASN A 684 -15.65 -20.19 9.50
C ASN A 684 -14.73 -20.32 10.74
N LEU A 685 -14.26 -19.21 11.29
CA LEU A 685 -13.50 -19.22 12.54
C LEU A 685 -14.40 -19.73 13.70
N PRO A 686 -13.95 -20.70 14.50
CA PRO A 686 -14.69 -21.13 15.68
C PRO A 686 -14.92 -20.00 16.68
N GLU A 687 -15.92 -20.16 17.57
CA GLU A 687 -16.10 -19.23 18.69
C GLU A 687 -14.84 -19.22 19.57
N GLY A 688 -14.35 -18.03 19.90
CA GLY A 688 -13.11 -17.88 20.65
C GLY A 688 -12.56 -16.47 20.65
N THR A 689 -11.48 -16.27 21.40
CA THR A 689 -10.67 -15.05 21.36
C THR A 689 -9.26 -15.45 20.91
N TYR A 690 -8.84 -14.88 19.78
CA TYR A 690 -7.62 -15.21 19.09
C TYR A 690 -6.64 -14.06 19.17
N LYS A 691 -5.49 -14.28 19.79
CA LYS A 691 -4.43 -13.26 19.89
C LYS A 691 -3.63 -13.20 18.60
N VAL A 692 -3.56 -12.02 17.99
CA VAL A 692 -2.68 -11.73 16.84
C VAL A 692 -1.47 -10.95 17.34
N VAL A 693 -0.29 -11.36 16.90
CA VAL A 693 1.00 -10.79 17.33
C VAL A 693 1.68 -10.13 16.15
N VAL A 694 2.19 -8.92 16.37
CA VAL A 694 2.99 -8.16 15.40
C VAL A 694 4.37 -7.96 16.02
N GLU A 695 5.41 -8.57 15.44
CA GLU A 695 6.80 -8.31 15.81
C GLU A 695 7.38 -7.23 14.89
N PHE A 696 8.09 -6.27 15.47
CA PHE A 696 8.80 -5.20 14.78
C PHE A 696 10.28 -5.55 14.81
N ARG A 697 10.87 -5.82 13.65
CA ARG A 697 12.26 -6.29 13.52
C ARG A 697 13.14 -5.23 12.89
N HIS A 698 14.38 -5.16 13.37
CA HIS A 698 15.36 -4.20 12.87
C HIS A 698 15.73 -4.53 11.43
N LEU A 699 15.73 -3.54 10.55
CA LEU A 699 15.98 -3.75 9.12
C LEU A 699 17.39 -4.28 8.78
N ILE A 700 18.44 -3.72 9.40
CA ILE A 700 19.83 -4.20 9.26
C ILE A 700 20.08 -5.53 10.00
N ARG A 701 19.34 -5.79 11.07
CA ARG A 701 19.52 -6.96 11.93
C ARG A 701 18.15 -7.63 12.13
N PRO A 702 17.59 -8.30 11.11
CA PRO A 702 16.20 -8.80 11.15
C PRO A 702 15.96 -9.84 12.26
N ASN A 703 17.01 -10.42 12.84
CA ASN A 703 16.93 -11.28 14.02
C ASN A 703 16.72 -10.50 15.33
N GLN A 704 17.00 -9.20 15.36
CA GLN A 704 16.74 -8.31 16.47
C GLN A 704 15.29 -7.82 16.44
N ILE A 705 14.52 -8.20 17.45
CA ILE A 705 13.16 -7.69 17.68
C ILE A 705 13.28 -6.37 18.45
N LEU A 706 12.77 -5.28 17.87
CA LEU A 706 12.70 -3.95 18.45
C LEU A 706 11.50 -3.82 19.39
N GLY A 707 10.40 -4.49 19.05
CA GLY A 707 9.20 -4.48 19.88
C GLY A 707 8.12 -5.44 19.40
N VAL A 708 7.06 -5.54 20.19
CA VAL A 708 5.91 -6.39 19.91
C VAL A 708 4.64 -5.61 20.22
N ALA A 709 3.67 -5.67 19.31
CA ALA A 709 2.30 -5.27 19.57
C ALA A 709 1.38 -6.49 19.49
N GLU A 710 0.34 -6.50 20.32
CA GLU A 710 -0.68 -7.55 20.32
C GLU A 710 -2.07 -6.94 20.19
N THR A 711 -2.92 -7.62 19.44
CA THR A 711 -4.36 -7.38 19.43
C THR A 711 -5.12 -8.70 19.39
N LYS A 712 -6.44 -8.67 19.24
CA LYS A 712 -7.27 -9.87 19.24
C LYS A 712 -8.41 -9.81 18.24
N VAL A 713 -8.76 -11.00 17.75
CA VAL A 713 -9.99 -11.27 17.00
C VAL A 713 -10.92 -12.03 17.94
N ILE A 714 -12.13 -11.53 18.13
CA ILE A 714 -13.15 -12.13 18.98
C ILE A 714 -14.26 -12.67 18.08
N VAL A 715 -14.53 -13.97 18.21
CA VAL A 715 -15.57 -14.66 17.46
C VAL A 715 -16.63 -15.21 18.42
N GLY A 716 -17.89 -14.86 18.22
CA GLY A 716 -19.02 -15.43 18.98
C GLY A 716 -19.34 -14.76 20.32
N GLU A 717 -18.50 -13.84 20.82
CA GLU A 717 -18.95 -12.99 21.93
C GLU A 717 -19.98 -11.98 21.41
N ARG A 718 -21.25 -12.23 21.74
CA ARG A 718 -22.25 -11.15 21.77
C ARG A 718 -21.63 -9.95 22.48
N ALA A 719 -21.67 -8.78 21.84
CA ALA A 719 -21.51 -7.50 22.52
C ALA A 719 -22.49 -7.46 23.71
N LYS A 720 -22.00 -7.87 24.89
CA LYS A 720 -22.72 -7.76 26.16
C LYS A 720 -22.96 -6.30 26.54
N GLU A 721 -22.33 -5.36 25.84
CA GLU A 721 -22.41 -3.91 26.09
C GLU A 721 -23.62 -3.20 25.46
N GLU A 722 -24.32 -3.79 24.48
CA GLU A 722 -25.48 -3.11 23.87
C GLU A 722 -26.82 -3.34 24.60
N LYS A 723 -26.88 -4.26 25.57
CA LYS A 723 -28.14 -4.58 26.27
C LYS A 723 -28.61 -3.50 27.25
N ASP A 724 -27.74 -2.58 27.65
CA ASP A 724 -28.06 -1.58 28.69
C ASP A 724 -28.18 -0.14 28.20
N LYS A 725 -28.18 0.12 26.88
CA LYS A 725 -28.68 1.41 26.39
C LYS A 725 -30.22 1.39 26.41
N PRO A 726 -30.89 2.29 27.14
CA PRO A 726 -32.35 2.37 27.10
C PRO A 726 -32.76 2.65 25.64
N ARG A 727 -33.56 1.74 25.08
CA ARG A 727 -34.11 1.89 23.72
C ARG A 727 -34.84 3.23 23.65
N ALA A 728 -34.49 4.07 22.68
CA ALA A 728 -35.22 5.30 22.41
C ALA A 728 -36.64 4.98 21.93
N ASP A 729 -37.61 5.79 22.31
CA ASP A 729 -38.99 5.61 21.92
C ASP A 729 -39.21 5.80 20.40
N VAL A 730 -40.03 4.97 19.79
CA VAL A 730 -40.47 5.12 18.40
C VAL A 730 -41.82 5.82 18.40
N ILE A 731 -41.91 7.00 17.79
CA ILE A 731 -43.14 7.81 17.68
C ILE A 731 -43.75 7.60 16.29
N LEU A 732 -44.96 7.03 16.24
CA LEU A 732 -45.77 6.89 15.03
C LEU A 732 -46.86 7.96 15.01
N VAL A 733 -46.96 8.75 13.94
CA VAL A 733 -48.07 9.67 13.71
C VAL A 733 -49.07 9.01 12.75
N THR A 734 -50.30 8.84 13.22
CA THR A 734 -51.41 8.23 12.46
C THR A 734 -52.35 9.27 11.84
N VAL A 735 -52.38 10.48 12.40
CA VAL A 735 -53.16 11.61 11.87
C VAL A 735 -52.34 12.86 12.11
N ALA A 736 -52.18 13.71 11.11
CA ALA A 736 -51.68 15.07 11.23
C ALA A 736 -52.47 15.96 10.27
N SER A 737 -53.39 16.77 10.81
CA SER A 737 -54.25 17.63 10.00
C SER A 737 -54.51 18.99 10.63
N PHE A 738 -54.69 20.00 9.77
CA PHE A 738 -55.07 21.35 10.12
C PHE A 738 -56.23 21.84 9.25
N LYS A 739 -57.28 22.40 9.88
CA LYS A 739 -58.41 23.03 9.17
C LYS A 739 -58.30 24.54 9.29
N SER A 740 -57.98 25.22 8.18
CA SER A 740 -57.65 26.65 8.19
C SER A 740 -58.83 27.52 8.64
N LYS A 741 -60.03 27.27 8.11
CA LYS A 741 -61.26 28.02 8.45
C LYS A 741 -61.63 27.94 9.94
N LYS A 742 -61.27 26.84 10.61
CA LYS A 742 -61.58 26.60 12.04
C LYS A 742 -60.36 26.78 12.95
N LYS A 743 -59.17 27.06 12.37
CA LYS A 743 -57.87 27.02 13.04
C LYS A 743 -57.73 25.81 13.96
N GLU A 744 -58.12 24.63 13.46
CA GLU A 744 -58.24 23.40 14.25
C GLU A 744 -57.14 22.41 13.88
N TRP A 745 -56.30 22.05 14.85
CA TRP A 745 -55.31 20.97 14.74
C TRP A 745 -55.89 19.66 15.25
N LYS A 746 -55.59 18.57 14.55
CA LYS A 746 -55.85 17.20 14.99
C LYS A 746 -54.63 16.35 14.66
N ILE A 747 -53.94 15.90 15.69
CA ILE A 747 -52.73 15.08 15.59
C ILE A 747 -52.88 13.87 16.51
N GLU A 748 -52.69 12.66 15.99
CA GLU A 748 -52.90 11.41 16.72
C GLU A 748 -51.80 10.42 16.37
N GLY A 749 -51.42 9.57 17.32
CA GLY A 749 -50.36 8.60 17.08
C GLY A 749 -50.23 7.53 18.13
N LYS A 750 -49.14 6.77 18.01
CA LYS A 750 -48.71 5.74 18.95
C LYS A 750 -47.23 5.92 19.28
N THR A 751 -46.81 5.42 20.43
CA THR A 751 -45.41 5.28 20.82
C THR A 751 -45.10 3.82 21.13
N SER A 752 -43.81 3.46 21.03
CA SER A 752 -43.33 2.13 21.47
C SER A 752 -43.21 2.03 22.99
N PHE A 753 -42.99 3.15 23.68
CA PHE A 753 -43.06 3.25 25.13
C PHE A 753 -44.47 3.68 25.56
N PRO A 754 -45.27 2.80 26.18
CA PRO A 754 -46.58 3.18 26.69
C PRO A 754 -46.44 4.13 27.88
N GLY A 755 -47.49 4.91 28.15
CA GLY A 755 -47.55 5.73 29.36
C GLY A 755 -47.96 4.94 30.61
N PRO A 756 -48.13 5.60 31.77
CA PRO A 756 -48.34 7.05 31.91
C PRO A 756 -47.08 7.92 31.92
N ASP A 757 -45.89 7.34 32.09
CA ASP A 757 -44.65 8.11 32.30
C ASP A 757 -43.99 8.63 31.02
N ASN A 758 -44.71 8.60 29.90
CA ASN A 758 -44.24 9.04 28.60
C ASN A 758 -45.12 10.19 28.08
N GLN A 759 -44.47 11.20 27.51
CA GLN A 759 -45.09 12.37 26.92
C GLN A 759 -44.55 12.59 25.51
N VAL A 760 -45.42 13.04 24.60
CA VAL A 760 -45.02 13.44 23.24
C VAL A 760 -45.22 14.94 23.10
N THR A 761 -44.15 15.66 22.79
CA THR A 761 -44.14 17.09 22.45
C THR A 761 -44.17 17.25 20.94
N ILE A 762 -45.02 18.14 20.44
CA ILE A 762 -45.24 18.36 19.01
C ILE A 762 -44.81 19.79 18.65
N HIS A 763 -43.97 19.91 17.63
CA HIS A 763 -43.46 21.15 17.05
C HIS A 763 -44.01 21.35 15.64
N VAL A 764 -44.23 22.60 15.25
CA VAL A 764 -44.51 22.98 13.86
C VAL A 764 -43.19 23.05 13.08
N GLY A 765 -43.12 22.42 11.91
CA GLY A 765 -41.95 22.46 11.02
C GLY A 765 -41.19 21.13 10.92
N GLU A 766 -40.20 21.09 10.01
CA GLU A 766 -39.39 19.90 9.71
C GLU A 766 -38.37 19.53 10.80
N THR A 767 -38.19 20.37 11.82
CA THR A 767 -37.25 20.14 12.93
C THR A 767 -37.90 20.45 14.29
N LEU A 768 -37.27 20.01 15.39
CA LEU A 768 -37.70 20.30 16.76
C LEU A 768 -37.45 21.76 17.20
N LYS A 769 -36.89 22.61 16.33
CA LYS A 769 -36.62 24.03 16.64
C LYS A 769 -37.84 24.93 16.48
N GLY A 770 -38.91 24.43 15.85
CA GLY A 770 -40.11 25.22 15.61
C GLY A 770 -41.03 25.36 16.82
N PRO A 771 -42.07 26.22 16.72
CA PRO A 771 -43.00 26.49 17.82
C PRO A 771 -43.66 25.21 18.34
N VAL A 772 -43.68 25.03 19.66
CA VAL A 772 -44.37 23.92 20.32
C VAL A 772 -45.87 24.13 20.22
N LEU A 773 -46.55 23.19 19.57
CA LEU A 773 -48.00 23.14 19.45
C LEU A 773 -48.66 22.59 20.72
N GLY A 774 -48.01 21.63 21.39
CA GLY A 774 -48.43 21.10 22.67
C GLY A 774 -47.74 19.79 23.04
N THR A 775 -47.81 19.43 24.32
CA THR A 775 -47.29 18.18 24.88
C THR A 775 -48.44 17.33 25.42
N VAL A 776 -48.48 16.05 25.08
CA VAL A 776 -49.57 15.13 25.44
C VAL A 776 -49.04 13.89 26.15
N ASN A 777 -49.73 13.48 27.23
CA ASN A 777 -49.44 12.22 27.91
C ASN A 777 -49.83 11.03 27.02
N VAL A 778 -48.95 10.03 26.96
CA VAL A 778 -49.22 8.76 26.29
C VAL A 778 -50.10 7.90 27.20
N LYS A 779 -51.09 7.19 26.63
CA LYS A 779 -51.91 6.23 27.37
C LYS A 779 -51.13 4.92 27.61
N LYS A 780 -51.60 4.09 28.55
CA LYS A 780 -51.07 2.71 28.75
C LYS A 780 -51.07 1.85 27.47
N SER A 781 -51.91 2.18 26.49
CA SER A 781 -51.97 1.51 25.19
C SER A 781 -50.96 2.03 24.16
N GLY A 782 -50.06 2.94 24.54
CA GLY A 782 -49.14 3.64 23.65
C GLY A 782 -49.79 4.74 22.80
N LYS A 783 -51.12 4.89 22.83
CA LYS A 783 -51.84 5.90 22.04
C LYS A 783 -51.75 7.28 22.66
N TRP A 784 -51.61 8.30 21.82
CA TRP A 784 -51.65 9.72 22.20
C TRP A 784 -52.44 10.53 21.17
N LYS A 785 -52.95 11.69 21.59
CA LYS A 785 -53.80 12.55 20.76
C LYS A 785 -53.73 14.00 21.23
N LEU A 786 -53.43 14.91 20.30
CA LEU A 786 -53.55 16.35 20.45
C LEU A 786 -54.69 16.85 19.56
N LYS A 787 -55.60 17.62 20.15
CA LYS A 787 -56.66 18.32 19.41
C LYS A 787 -56.78 19.74 19.94
N LEU A 788 -56.52 20.73 19.08
CA LEU A 788 -56.60 22.15 19.42
C LEU A 788 -57.60 22.83 18.51
N LYS A 789 -58.51 23.61 19.09
CA LYS A 789 -59.47 24.44 18.36
C LYS A 789 -59.11 25.91 18.55
N ASN A 790 -59.36 26.75 17.55
CA ASN A 790 -59.06 28.18 17.60
C ASN A 790 -57.58 28.48 17.89
N SER A 791 -56.66 27.68 17.34
CA SER A 791 -55.21 27.83 17.58
C SER A 791 -54.67 29.14 17.00
N TYR A 792 -53.86 29.85 17.78
CA TYR A 792 -53.07 31.00 17.30
C TYR A 792 -51.81 30.57 16.53
N ILE A 793 -51.30 29.37 16.82
CA ILE A 793 -50.21 28.74 16.09
C ILE A 793 -50.81 28.04 14.86
N VAL A 794 -50.36 28.45 13.67
CA VAL A 794 -50.78 27.92 12.37
C VAL A 794 -49.62 27.19 11.69
N PRO A 795 -49.88 26.30 10.71
CA PRO A 795 -48.81 25.63 9.98
C PRO A 795 -47.87 26.61 9.31
N ASP A 796 -46.57 26.29 9.30
CA ASP A 796 -45.58 27.06 8.55
C ASP A 796 -45.57 26.67 7.06
N LYS A 797 -44.65 27.27 6.29
CA LYS A 797 -44.50 27.01 4.86
C LYS A 797 -44.07 25.57 4.54
N SER A 798 -43.46 24.86 5.48
CA SER A 798 -43.02 23.48 5.27
C SER A 798 -44.18 22.49 5.22
N ARG A 799 -45.33 22.85 5.81
CA ARG A 799 -46.49 21.98 5.98
C ARG A 799 -46.10 20.64 6.62
N ALA A 800 -45.24 20.70 7.64
CA ALA A 800 -44.78 19.55 8.39
C ALA A 800 -44.88 19.79 9.90
N ILE A 801 -44.81 18.70 10.67
CA ILE A 801 -44.64 18.72 12.12
C ILE A 801 -43.47 17.81 12.51
N SER A 802 -42.88 18.08 13.67
CA SER A 802 -41.85 17.23 14.27
C SER A 802 -42.21 16.93 15.71
N LEU A 803 -41.84 15.75 16.20
CA LEU A 803 -42.24 15.25 17.49
C LEU A 803 -41.05 14.70 18.25
N GLU A 804 -41.05 14.90 19.57
CA GLU A 804 -40.14 14.25 20.49
C GLU A 804 -40.87 13.64 21.67
N SER A 805 -40.30 12.57 22.22
CA SER A 805 -40.84 11.81 23.35
C SER A 805 -39.95 12.01 24.57
N SER A 806 -40.56 12.09 25.76
CA SER A 806 -39.81 12.16 27.03
C SER A 806 -38.98 10.91 27.33
N LYS A 807 -39.11 9.85 26.50
CA LYS A 807 -38.27 8.64 26.48
C LYS A 807 -37.28 8.61 25.31
N GLY A 808 -36.87 9.79 24.81
CA GLY A 808 -35.77 9.96 23.87
C GLY A 808 -36.11 9.72 22.40
N GLY A 809 -37.38 9.46 22.08
CA GLY A 809 -37.86 9.25 20.71
C GLY A 809 -38.00 10.53 19.89
N LYS A 810 -37.80 10.46 18.57
CA LYS A 810 -38.00 11.59 17.64
C LYS A 810 -38.67 11.13 16.35
N SER A 811 -39.49 12.00 15.76
CA SER A 811 -40.07 11.86 14.41
C SER A 811 -40.08 13.24 13.75
N LEU A 812 -39.29 13.42 12.69
CA LEU A 812 -39.06 14.72 12.06
C LEU A 812 -39.80 14.81 10.72
N GLY A 813 -40.24 16.00 10.33
CA GLY A 813 -40.75 16.25 8.98
C GLY A 813 -42.06 15.53 8.61
N VAL A 814 -42.89 15.15 9.59
CA VAL A 814 -44.15 14.45 9.33
C VAL A 814 -45.09 15.36 8.55
N GLY A 815 -45.50 14.92 7.36
CA GLY A 815 -46.37 15.68 6.46
C GLY A 815 -47.71 16.05 7.10
N LEU A 816 -48.13 17.30 6.90
CA LEU A 816 -49.37 17.85 7.44
C LEU A 816 -50.43 18.02 6.34
N GLU A 817 -51.58 17.39 6.53
CA GLU A 817 -52.77 17.66 5.72
C GLU A 817 -53.35 19.04 6.10
N ILE A 818 -53.60 19.91 5.11
CA ILE A 818 -54.25 21.20 5.31
C ILE A 818 -55.48 21.26 4.40
N ASP A 819 -56.66 21.40 5.00
CA ASP A 819 -57.96 21.48 4.31
C ASP A 819 -58.21 20.36 3.27
N GLY A 820 -57.81 19.13 3.59
CA GLY A 820 -57.98 17.97 2.70
C GLY A 820 -56.93 17.86 1.60
N VAL A 821 -55.94 18.76 1.57
CA VAL A 821 -54.80 18.69 0.64
C VAL A 821 -53.56 18.23 1.41
N THR A 822 -52.95 17.14 0.97
CA THR A 822 -51.63 16.66 1.41
C THR A 822 -50.54 17.11 0.43
N ARG A 823 -49.28 17.23 0.89
CA ARG A 823 -48.12 17.62 0.06
C ARG A 823 -47.84 16.53 -0.99
N GLU A 824 -47.70 16.89 -2.28
CA GLU A 824 -47.35 15.97 -3.37
C GLU A 824 -45.87 15.49 -3.35
N ASN A 825 -45.02 16.11 -2.54
CA ASN A 825 -43.65 15.68 -2.24
C ASN A 825 -43.48 15.34 -0.74
N ALA A 826 -44.43 14.62 -0.16
CA ALA A 826 -44.16 13.93 1.09
C ALA A 826 -43.28 12.71 0.78
N GLU A 827 -42.20 12.53 1.53
CA GLU A 827 -41.46 11.25 1.52
C GLU A 827 -42.47 10.11 1.69
N ASP A 828 -42.30 9.05 0.91
CA ASP A 828 -43.15 7.86 1.09
C ASP A 828 -42.86 7.27 2.48
N VAL A 829 -43.89 6.82 3.19
CA VAL A 829 -43.78 6.25 4.53
C VAL A 829 -44.43 4.88 4.51
N ILE A 830 -43.62 3.85 4.73
CA ILE A 830 -44.08 2.47 4.81
C ILE A 830 -44.47 2.17 6.25
N THR A 831 -45.63 1.54 6.43
CA THR A 831 -46.07 0.99 7.71
C THR A 831 -46.39 -0.48 7.54
N VAL A 832 -45.90 -1.31 8.45
CA VAL A 832 -46.34 -2.71 8.55
C VAL A 832 -47.41 -2.80 9.63
N THR A 833 -48.62 -3.19 9.22
CA THR A 833 -49.75 -3.41 10.12
C THR A 833 -49.79 -4.84 10.65
N LYS A 834 -49.16 -5.78 9.93
CA LYS A 834 -49.02 -7.17 10.33
C LYS A 834 -47.79 -7.79 9.69
N ALA A 835 -47.00 -8.53 10.46
CA ALA A 835 -45.96 -9.42 9.94
C ALA A 835 -45.99 -10.70 10.77
N GLU A 836 -46.45 -11.80 10.18
CA GLU A 836 -46.48 -13.11 10.84
C GLU A 836 -45.94 -14.22 9.94
N PHE A 837 -45.29 -15.19 10.58
CA PHE A 837 -44.94 -16.47 9.99
C PHE A 837 -45.58 -17.60 10.80
N ARG A 838 -46.43 -18.40 10.16
CA ARG A 838 -47.15 -19.51 10.81
C ARG A 838 -46.39 -20.82 10.60
N LYS A 839 -45.69 -21.29 11.64
CA LYS A 839 -44.77 -22.45 11.56
C LYS A 839 -45.49 -23.72 11.12
N SER A 840 -46.68 -23.96 11.66
CA SER A 840 -47.49 -25.15 11.35
C SER A 840 -47.94 -25.23 9.88
N LYS A 841 -47.84 -24.13 9.13
CA LYS A 841 -48.30 -24.03 7.73
C LYS A 841 -47.23 -23.52 6.77
N ASN A 842 -46.01 -23.27 7.26
CA ASN A 842 -44.97 -22.51 6.57
C ASN A 842 -45.56 -21.31 5.79
N GLU A 843 -46.38 -20.49 6.46
CA GLU A 843 -47.15 -19.43 5.81
C GLU A 843 -46.72 -18.04 6.27
N TRP A 844 -46.31 -17.19 5.33
CA TRP A 844 -46.09 -15.76 5.53
C TRP A 844 -47.40 -14.98 5.36
N ARG A 845 -47.66 -14.03 6.26
CA ARG A 845 -48.67 -12.98 6.07
C ARG A 845 -48.12 -11.64 6.53
N ILE A 846 -47.97 -10.71 5.59
CA ILE A 846 -47.45 -9.38 5.85
C ILE A 846 -48.41 -8.37 5.21
N ASP A 847 -48.99 -7.49 6.03
CA ASP A 847 -49.94 -6.47 5.59
C ASP A 847 -49.41 -5.10 6.01
N GLY A 848 -49.66 -4.07 5.21
CA GLY A 848 -49.20 -2.72 5.52
C GLY A 848 -49.86 -1.63 4.70
N THR A 849 -49.39 -0.41 4.92
CA THR A 849 -49.78 0.77 4.16
C THR A 849 -48.55 1.54 3.72
N ALA A 850 -48.65 2.28 2.62
CA ALA A 850 -47.69 3.29 2.19
C ALA A 850 -48.42 4.62 1.98
N THR A 851 -47.76 5.74 2.25
CA THR A 851 -48.39 7.07 2.07
C THR A 851 -48.49 7.46 0.60
N ARG A 852 -47.64 6.90 -0.29
CA ARG A 852 -47.83 6.99 -1.74
C ARG A 852 -48.63 5.79 -2.25
N ALA A 853 -49.85 6.07 -2.71
CA ALA A 853 -50.69 5.14 -3.47
C ALA A 853 -50.45 5.31 -4.99
N ASP A 854 -50.88 4.32 -5.79
CA ASP A 854 -50.71 4.23 -7.26
C ASP A 854 -49.23 4.30 -7.76
N ASN A 855 -48.85 3.40 -8.68
CA ASN A 855 -47.48 3.24 -9.20
C ASN A 855 -46.37 3.01 -8.15
N ASN A 856 -46.71 2.60 -6.92
CA ASN A 856 -45.76 2.31 -5.86
C ASN A 856 -45.67 0.81 -5.57
N THR A 857 -44.45 0.31 -5.33
CA THR A 857 -44.19 -1.08 -4.91
C THR A 857 -43.39 -1.13 -3.62
N ILE A 858 -43.63 -2.16 -2.80
CA ILE A 858 -42.92 -2.46 -1.56
C ILE A 858 -42.14 -3.75 -1.72
N THR A 859 -40.82 -3.65 -1.65
CA THR A 859 -39.89 -4.79 -1.60
C THR A 859 -39.66 -5.18 -0.15
N ILE A 860 -39.90 -6.45 0.19
CA ILE A 860 -39.75 -7.04 1.52
C ILE A 860 -38.48 -7.88 1.53
N TYR A 861 -37.55 -7.54 2.40
CA TYR A 861 -36.31 -8.25 2.66
C TYR A 861 -36.43 -9.05 3.94
N LEU A 862 -35.86 -10.24 3.98
CA LEU A 862 -35.58 -10.92 5.24
C LEU A 862 -34.46 -10.19 5.98
N GLY A 863 -34.62 -10.01 7.29
CA GLY A 863 -33.60 -9.45 8.14
C GLY A 863 -33.80 -7.98 8.49
N THR A 864 -32.76 -7.38 9.06
CA THR A 864 -32.77 -6.02 9.62
C THR A 864 -32.31 -4.93 8.65
N LYS A 865 -31.93 -5.27 7.42
CA LYS A 865 -31.41 -4.33 6.41
C LYS A 865 -32.07 -4.51 5.03
N ILE A 866 -32.01 -3.45 4.23
CA ILE A 866 -32.30 -3.50 2.79
C ILE A 866 -31.10 -4.11 2.05
N GLY A 867 -31.35 -4.76 0.91
CA GLY A 867 -30.30 -5.37 0.07
C GLY A 867 -29.94 -6.82 0.43
N GLY A 868 -30.67 -7.42 1.39
CA GLY A 868 -30.58 -8.85 1.71
C GLY A 868 -31.48 -9.74 0.83
N HIS A 869 -31.76 -10.96 1.29
CA HIS A 869 -32.65 -11.89 0.57
C HIS A 869 -34.06 -11.32 0.45
N ILE A 870 -34.54 -11.13 -0.78
CA ILE A 870 -35.90 -10.61 -1.05
C ILE A 870 -36.93 -11.72 -0.80
N LEU A 871 -37.87 -11.46 0.09
CA LEU A 871 -39.03 -12.32 0.34
C LEU A 871 -40.12 -12.11 -0.73
N ALA A 872 -40.41 -10.86 -1.08
CA ALA A 872 -41.37 -10.49 -2.13
C ALA A 872 -41.27 -9.01 -2.53
N THR A 873 -41.82 -8.66 -3.69
CA THR A 873 -42.18 -7.27 -4.03
C THR A 873 -43.68 -7.20 -4.31
N VAL A 874 -44.40 -6.27 -3.67
CA VAL A 874 -45.87 -6.15 -3.77
C VAL A 874 -46.29 -4.75 -4.18
N ASN A 875 -47.34 -4.65 -5.00
CA ASN A 875 -47.91 -3.36 -5.41
C ASN A 875 -48.74 -2.75 -4.27
N VAL A 876 -48.69 -1.43 -4.14
CA VAL A 876 -49.57 -0.63 -3.28
C VAL A 876 -50.82 -0.26 -4.07
N ASP A 877 -52.00 -0.52 -3.50
CA ASP A 877 -53.28 -0.20 -4.13
C ASP A 877 -53.63 1.30 -4.03
N LYS A 878 -54.73 1.69 -4.67
CA LYS A 878 -55.25 3.07 -4.70
C LYS A 878 -55.59 3.65 -3.33
N SER A 879 -55.79 2.80 -2.32
CA SER A 879 -56.03 3.21 -0.94
C SER A 879 -54.76 3.35 -0.11
N GLY A 880 -53.59 3.05 -0.69
CA GLY A 880 -52.31 3.00 0.00
C GLY A 880 -52.06 1.67 0.72
N ALA A 881 -52.93 0.68 0.58
CA ALA A 881 -52.78 -0.61 1.24
C ALA A 881 -51.95 -1.58 0.39
N TRP A 882 -51.20 -2.45 1.04
CA TRP A 882 -50.46 -3.53 0.40
C TRP A 882 -50.51 -4.79 1.28
N SER A 883 -50.49 -5.96 0.64
CA SER A 883 -50.50 -7.24 1.35
C SER A 883 -49.65 -8.27 0.62
N PHE A 884 -48.99 -9.11 1.40
CA PHE A 884 -48.21 -10.24 0.96
C PHE A 884 -48.64 -11.49 1.73
N ARG A 885 -48.92 -12.56 0.98
CA ARG A 885 -49.27 -13.85 1.55
C ARG A 885 -48.64 -14.98 0.73
N LEU A 886 -47.85 -15.80 1.39
CA LEU A 886 -47.21 -16.97 0.77
C LEU A 886 -47.47 -18.20 1.63
N ARG A 887 -48.16 -19.20 1.08
CA ARG A 887 -48.41 -20.49 1.72
C ARG A 887 -47.34 -21.49 1.29
N ASN A 888 -47.01 -22.46 2.16
CA ASN A 888 -46.01 -23.49 1.87
C ASN A 888 -44.65 -22.90 1.46
N SER A 889 -44.22 -21.84 2.13
CA SER A 889 -42.97 -21.15 1.85
C SER A 889 -41.76 -22.03 2.17
N ASN A 890 -40.87 -22.19 1.20
CA ASN A 890 -39.53 -22.76 1.42
C ASN A 890 -38.55 -21.74 2.04
N ILE A 891 -38.95 -20.46 2.07
CA ILE A 891 -38.21 -19.36 2.69
C ILE A 891 -38.73 -19.20 4.13
N LEU A 892 -37.88 -19.47 5.12
CA LEU A 892 -38.21 -19.38 6.55
C LEU A 892 -37.72 -18.04 7.15
N PRO A 893 -38.28 -17.56 8.27
CA PRO A 893 -37.73 -16.41 8.98
C PRO A 893 -36.27 -16.65 9.37
N ASP A 894 -35.41 -15.65 9.18
CA ASP A 894 -34.02 -15.72 9.61
C ASP A 894 -33.86 -15.56 11.14
N LYS A 895 -32.63 -15.66 11.64
CA LYS A 895 -32.33 -15.56 13.08
C LYS A 895 -32.71 -14.19 13.69
N SER A 896 -32.87 -13.14 12.88
CA SER A 896 -33.29 -11.83 13.36
C SER A 896 -34.77 -11.76 13.69
N ASN A 897 -35.57 -12.74 13.25
CA ASN A 897 -37.03 -12.73 13.31
C ASN A 897 -37.63 -11.40 12.85
N SER A 898 -37.02 -10.78 11.85
CA SER A 898 -37.40 -9.46 11.35
C SER A 898 -37.46 -9.44 9.82
N ILE A 899 -38.21 -8.49 9.28
CA ILE A 899 -38.19 -8.12 7.86
C ILE A 899 -37.81 -6.64 7.74
N SER A 900 -37.26 -6.26 6.60
CA SER A 900 -37.08 -4.85 6.24
C SER A 900 -37.80 -4.56 4.93
N LEU A 901 -38.23 -3.33 4.69
CA LEU A 901 -39.06 -2.99 3.54
C LEU A 901 -38.50 -1.75 2.85
N GLN A 902 -38.47 -1.77 1.52
CA GLN A 902 -38.13 -0.60 0.70
C GLN A 902 -39.24 -0.33 -0.32
N SER A 903 -39.62 0.93 -0.43
CA SER A 903 -40.52 1.42 -1.46
C SER A 903 -39.76 1.74 -2.74
N SER A 904 -40.38 1.54 -3.89
CA SER A 904 -39.91 2.06 -5.19
C SER A 904 -39.66 3.57 -5.21
N HIS A 905 -40.17 4.32 -4.23
CA HIS A 905 -40.00 5.75 -4.05
C HIS A 905 -39.03 6.11 -2.92
N GLY A 906 -38.16 5.17 -2.51
CA GLY A 906 -37.02 5.43 -1.62
C GLY A 906 -37.30 5.29 -0.13
N ALA A 907 -38.55 5.12 0.29
CA ALA A 907 -38.88 4.88 1.70
C ALA A 907 -38.30 3.56 2.19
N GLN A 908 -37.82 3.54 3.44
CA GLN A 908 -37.29 2.32 4.06
C GLN A 908 -37.88 2.13 5.45
N LEU A 909 -38.16 0.88 5.80
CA LEU A 909 -38.55 0.48 7.14
C LEU A 909 -37.76 -0.76 7.53
N LEU A 910 -36.83 -0.60 8.48
CA LEU A 910 -35.86 -1.63 8.85
C LEU A 910 -36.31 -2.44 10.06
N ALA A 911 -35.89 -3.70 10.12
CA ALA A 911 -35.98 -4.56 11.31
C ALA A 911 -37.38 -4.64 11.93
N VAL A 912 -38.41 -4.75 11.09
CA VAL A 912 -39.79 -4.98 11.52
C VAL A 912 -39.92 -6.39 12.09
N PRO A 913 -40.24 -6.55 13.37
CA PRO A 913 -40.32 -7.87 13.99
C PRO A 913 -41.48 -8.69 13.40
N ILE A 914 -41.20 -9.97 13.16
CA ILE A 914 -42.17 -10.95 12.70
C ILE A 914 -42.71 -11.72 13.90
N THR A 915 -44.03 -11.79 14.04
CA THR A 915 -44.66 -12.68 15.02
C THR A 915 -44.68 -14.11 14.47
N GLN A 916 -43.96 -15.03 15.11
CA GLN A 916 -44.06 -16.45 14.77
C GLN A 916 -45.18 -17.12 15.56
N ARG A 917 -46.09 -17.83 14.88
CA ARG A 917 -47.24 -18.54 15.49
C ARG A 917 -47.32 -20.00 15.10
#